data_AF-A0A6G9GW13-F1
#
_entry.id   AF-A0A6G9GW13-F1
#
_cell.length_a   1.000
_cell.length_b   1.000
_cell.length_c   1.000
_cell.angle_alpha   90.00
_cell.angle_beta   90.00
_cell.angle_gamma   90.00
#
_symmetry.space_group_name_H-M   'P 1'
#
loop_
_entity.id
_entity.type
_entity.pdbx_description
1 polymer ?
#
loop_
_entity_poly.entity_id
_entity_poly.type
_entity_poly.pdbx_seq_one_letter_code
_entity_poly.pdbx_strand_id
1 'polypeptide(L)'
;MDTDGTYDARDARAGSTGRAGSPGDGWDNSDGPRAHSVPRPAGPPPPLPPSAPPPVAPSAAAGPRPGPVEPPPAPEHRPVIGPTLRDWLHVPRVDAGPGTWAYGHVVRAEREPEKAPLRQLVSGALISLLAGVLLWSLIYNGYLGSIWVWPLLAFTPDSWPGTTTGETSLKVYYALMIIVMAVVFGRLGRWAELARRAFGPRPGAGVPVPVPPGPEDDLAEWPELRAAGQGETAARLAAEVRDGRMNDVDYTRIRRAWQSVRADPSRLTAFTDEVRAHGAAACVHPSHARDLPVRAARHDLLGRQVLLGTVQDGQRNPYARRGTGLALDPDLLGTSLLAVGPPGAGKTRAVVRPVVESLALQALAGRAAVIAVCATGTRLGPDEAYDVVVGLGDPASVYDLDLYGGTNDPDEAATLLAEGLVGDLADTDGRRATTALAQLLGPFRAAHDRLPSVPELRELLDGEPTALAALREALDTKGQYGMRRELDTRERQSGTPGDPGPALADRIALLDRPAFAGFFDTSGRTRPFSLRTLEHPLRVRIDLPERGHAEASRMLARLILAQFTANAAVRADRSLFACLVLDDATRTLTAETLRGVQRLRSANAGAVLTLRTLDDVPEALHTSLLGAVGCRMAFSGITTWDGKRFAEAWGTEWVETRDVTQRTVFADQPLTRAIHAFRKLVTGKAVTTDAVTVRQVERERWSASDLAHAVPAGHAVLSLRTVGGEHAPPLLVDLGG
;
A
#
# COMPACT_ATOMS: atom_id res chain seq x y z
N MET A 1 31.10 11.34 61.52
CA MET A 1 30.39 10.35 60.69
C MET A 1 30.91 10.51 59.27
N ASP A 2 32.22 10.39 59.06
CA ASP A 2 33.07 9.16 59.12
C ASP A 2 32.87 8.32 57.86
N THR A 3 33.87 7.99 57.04
CA THR A 3 35.28 8.42 56.88
C THR A 3 35.78 7.74 55.59
N ASP A 4 36.67 8.44 54.89
CA ASP A 4 37.90 7.97 54.20
C ASP A 4 37.92 6.87 53.15
N GLY A 5 38.74 7.15 52.11
CA GLY A 5 39.35 6.10 51.30
C GLY A 5 40.12 6.51 50.04
N THR A 6 40.85 7.64 50.03
CA THR A 6 41.81 7.99 48.97
C THR A 6 43.14 7.25 49.19
N TYR A 7 43.74 6.65 48.16
CA TYR A 7 45.19 6.51 48.03
C TYR A 7 45.62 6.53 46.56
N ASP A 8 46.87 6.92 46.39
CA ASP A 8 47.42 7.76 45.35
C ASP A 8 48.59 7.05 44.64
N ALA A 9 49.01 7.64 43.52
CA ALA A 9 50.40 7.73 43.04
C ALA A 9 51.11 6.57 42.26
N ARG A 10 51.50 6.96 41.03
CA ARG A 10 52.88 7.01 40.46
C ARG A 10 53.36 5.96 39.45
N ASP A 11 53.67 6.50 38.26
CA ASP A 11 54.93 6.43 37.48
C ASP A 11 55.65 5.09 37.28
N ALA A 12 55.84 4.71 36.01
CA ALA A 12 57.19 4.41 35.48
C ALA A 12 57.20 4.34 33.94
N ARG A 13 58.19 5.01 33.35
CA ARG A 13 58.57 5.06 31.93
C ARG A 13 59.39 3.83 31.49
N ALA A 14 59.43 3.69 30.15
CA ALA A 14 60.61 3.40 29.31
C ALA A 14 61.04 1.95 29.01
N GLY A 15 61.49 1.78 27.75
CA GLY A 15 62.38 0.71 27.29
C GLY A 15 61.86 0.00 26.03
N SER A 16 62.03 0.55 24.83
CA SER A 16 63.19 0.33 23.93
C SER A 16 63.27 -1.10 23.36
N THR A 17 63.00 -1.27 22.06
CA THR A 17 64.00 -1.47 20.96
C THR A 17 64.32 -2.92 20.62
N GLY A 18 64.44 -3.19 19.32
CA GLY A 18 65.37 -4.20 18.75
C GLY A 18 64.68 -5.49 18.34
N ARG A 19 64.31 -5.68 17.06
CA ARG A 19 65.15 -5.96 15.87
C ARG A 19 65.57 -7.44 15.77
N ALA A 20 64.96 -8.09 14.78
CA ALA A 20 65.47 -9.05 13.80
C ALA A 20 66.61 -10.01 14.17
N GLY A 21 66.39 -11.30 13.84
CA GLY A 21 67.45 -12.29 13.67
C GLY A 21 66.95 -13.71 13.42
N SER A 22 66.67 -14.06 12.16
CA SER A 22 66.87 -15.42 11.60
C SER A 22 68.35 -15.86 11.77
N PRO A 23 68.81 -17.11 11.45
CA PRO A 23 68.28 -18.08 10.47
C PRO A 23 68.51 -19.60 10.73
N GLY A 24 68.04 -20.41 9.77
CA GLY A 24 68.62 -21.70 9.33
C GLY A 24 68.06 -22.95 10.03
N ASP A 25 67.88 -24.10 9.39
CA ASP A 25 67.99 -24.57 8.00
C ASP A 25 67.34 -25.96 7.96
N GLY A 26 66.83 -26.41 6.80
CA GLY A 26 66.24 -27.75 6.71
C GLY A 26 65.74 -28.22 5.35
N TRP A 27 66.66 -28.37 4.39
CA TRP A 27 66.66 -29.35 3.27
C TRP A 27 65.59 -29.26 2.16
N ASP A 28 66.01 -28.62 1.07
CA ASP A 28 66.20 -29.19 -0.28
C ASP A 28 65.15 -30.17 -0.84
N ASN A 29 64.42 -29.73 -1.87
CA ASN A 29 64.45 -30.43 -3.16
C ASN A 29 63.89 -29.57 -4.29
N SER A 30 64.64 -29.63 -5.39
CA SER A 30 64.51 -28.89 -6.64
C SER A 30 63.61 -29.60 -7.65
N ASP A 31 63.20 -28.82 -8.66
CA ASP A 31 62.70 -29.20 -9.99
C ASP A 31 61.20 -29.57 -10.17
N GLY A 32 60.45 -28.58 -10.68
CA GLY A 32 59.36 -28.81 -11.64
C GLY A 32 59.91 -29.12 -13.04
N PRO A 33 59.14 -29.04 -14.15
CA PRO A 33 57.71 -28.73 -14.30
C PRO A 33 56.97 -29.73 -15.22
N ARG A 34 55.69 -30.07 -14.93
CA ARG A 34 54.73 -30.49 -15.98
C ARG A 34 53.33 -30.01 -15.67
N ALA A 35 52.79 -29.25 -16.63
CA ALA A 35 51.45 -28.70 -16.67
C ALA A 35 50.40 -29.82 -16.76
N HIS A 36 49.41 -29.79 -15.86
CA HIS A 36 48.14 -30.48 -16.04
C HIS A 36 46.99 -29.47 -15.94
N SER A 37 46.32 -29.36 -17.07
CA SER A 37 45.15 -28.56 -17.40
C SER A 37 43.92 -28.92 -16.57
N VAL A 38 43.25 -27.91 -16.01
CA VAL A 38 41.89 -28.00 -15.45
C VAL A 38 40.90 -27.43 -16.50
N PRO A 39 39.68 -28.00 -16.66
CA PRO A 39 38.83 -27.77 -17.83
C PRO A 39 38.14 -26.40 -17.83
N ARG A 40 38.08 -25.77 -19.01
CA ARG A 40 37.33 -24.52 -19.28
C ARG A 40 35.81 -24.77 -19.39
N PRO A 41 34.96 -23.79 -19.03
CA PRO A 41 33.53 -23.83 -19.33
C PRO A 41 33.25 -23.75 -20.84
N ALA A 42 32.19 -24.44 -21.27
CA ALA A 42 31.78 -24.60 -22.66
C ALA A 42 31.47 -23.27 -23.36
N GLY A 43 32.07 -23.05 -24.54
CA GLY A 43 31.76 -21.93 -25.42
C GLY A 43 30.45 -22.13 -26.21
N PRO A 44 29.88 -21.05 -26.77
CA PRO A 44 28.66 -21.12 -27.56
C PRO A 44 28.88 -21.87 -28.90
N PRO A 45 27.85 -22.56 -29.43
CA PRO A 45 27.95 -23.34 -30.66
C PRO A 45 28.19 -22.45 -31.91
N PRO A 46 28.82 -23.01 -32.96
CA PRO A 46 29.16 -22.26 -34.18
C PRO A 46 27.92 -21.83 -34.98
N PRO A 47 28.01 -20.73 -35.75
CA PRO A 47 26.90 -20.22 -36.56
C PRO A 47 26.57 -21.19 -37.71
N LEU A 48 25.28 -21.45 -37.89
CA LEU A 48 24.72 -22.20 -39.01
C LEU A 48 24.94 -21.45 -40.34
N PRO A 49 25.17 -22.15 -41.47
CA PRO A 49 25.22 -21.52 -42.79
C PRO A 49 23.85 -20.93 -43.18
N PRO A 50 23.81 -19.85 -43.96
CA PRO A 50 22.57 -19.19 -44.34
C PRO A 50 21.68 -20.11 -45.18
N SER A 51 20.45 -20.29 -44.70
CA SER A 51 19.40 -21.03 -45.41
C SER A 51 19.00 -20.26 -46.68
N ALA A 52 19.09 -20.92 -47.83
CA ALA A 52 18.63 -20.36 -49.10
C ALA A 52 17.12 -20.03 -49.05
N PRO A 53 16.68 -18.92 -49.67
CA PRO A 53 15.26 -18.62 -49.81
C PRO A 53 14.57 -19.65 -50.71
N PRO A 54 13.30 -20.02 -50.45
CA PRO A 54 12.55 -20.95 -51.29
C PRO A 54 12.33 -20.38 -52.70
N PRO A 55 12.20 -21.24 -53.73
CA PRO A 55 12.17 -20.83 -55.13
C PRO A 55 10.91 -20.03 -55.46
N VAL A 56 11.13 -18.92 -56.16
CA VAL A 56 10.08 -18.12 -56.82
C VAL A 56 9.53 -18.92 -58.00
N ALA A 57 8.26 -19.33 -57.90
CA ALA A 57 7.48 -19.82 -59.04
C ALA A 57 6.81 -18.63 -59.76
N PRO A 58 6.62 -18.70 -61.10
CA PRO A 58 6.48 -17.53 -61.96
C PRO A 58 5.12 -16.84 -61.86
N SER A 59 5.19 -15.51 -61.98
CA SER A 59 4.04 -14.61 -62.17
C SER A 59 3.24 -15.01 -63.41
N ALA A 60 1.99 -15.42 -63.20
CA ALA A 60 0.97 -15.50 -64.23
C ALA A 60 0.04 -14.28 -64.10
N ALA A 61 -0.07 -13.55 -65.20
CA ALA A 61 -0.87 -12.34 -65.32
C ALA A 61 -2.40 -12.62 -65.33
N ALA A 62 -3.13 -11.57 -64.93
CA ALA A 62 -4.49 -11.18 -65.33
C ALA A 62 -5.71 -11.68 -64.53
N GLY A 63 -6.40 -10.70 -63.92
CA GLY A 63 -7.82 -10.74 -63.54
C GLY A 63 -8.17 -9.66 -62.48
N PRO A 64 -9.05 -8.67 -62.75
CA PRO A 64 -9.38 -7.63 -61.79
C PRO A 64 -10.30 -8.20 -60.72
N ARG A 65 -9.89 -8.14 -59.44
CA ARG A 65 -10.75 -8.45 -58.29
C ARG A 65 -11.28 -7.15 -57.66
N PRO A 66 -12.55 -7.11 -57.23
CA PRO A 66 -13.19 -5.92 -56.70
C PRO A 66 -12.53 -5.50 -55.39
N GLY A 67 -12.32 -4.19 -55.22
CA GLY A 67 -11.71 -3.61 -54.02
C GLY A 67 -12.52 -3.90 -52.76
N PRO A 68 -11.87 -3.95 -51.57
CA PRO A 68 -12.58 -4.04 -50.32
C PRO A 68 -13.45 -2.80 -50.14
N VAL A 69 -14.75 -3.01 -49.92
CA VAL A 69 -15.65 -1.97 -49.43
C VAL A 69 -15.15 -1.57 -48.05
N GLU A 70 -14.68 -0.34 -47.94
CA GLU A 70 -14.26 0.28 -46.69
C GLU A 70 -15.49 0.34 -45.75
N PRO A 71 -15.44 -0.29 -44.56
CA PRO A 71 -16.53 -0.15 -43.61
C PRO A 71 -16.62 1.32 -43.17
N PRO A 72 -17.84 1.86 -42.96
CA PRO A 72 -18.01 3.24 -42.54
C PRO A 72 -17.22 3.49 -41.24
N PRO A 73 -16.67 4.70 -41.03
CA PRO A 73 -15.92 5.01 -39.82
C PRO A 73 -16.77 4.69 -38.60
N ALA A 74 -16.25 3.82 -37.75
CA ALA A 74 -16.88 3.50 -36.48
C ALA A 74 -17.03 4.79 -35.67
N PRO A 75 -18.18 5.05 -35.03
CA PRO A 75 -18.37 6.22 -34.20
C PRO A 75 -17.30 6.26 -33.09
N GLU A 76 -16.63 7.41 -32.93
CA GLU A 76 -15.49 7.63 -32.02
C GLU A 76 -15.79 7.44 -30.53
N HIS A 77 -17.01 7.08 -30.12
CA HIS A 77 -17.32 6.77 -28.72
C HIS A 77 -18.20 5.52 -28.67
N ARG A 78 -17.57 4.38 -28.42
CA ARG A 78 -18.28 3.20 -27.92
C ARG A 78 -18.68 3.50 -26.47
N PRO A 79 -19.97 3.44 -26.08
CA PRO A 79 -20.33 3.59 -24.68
C PRO A 79 -19.64 2.46 -23.90
N VAL A 80 -18.73 2.84 -23.00
CA VAL A 80 -18.24 1.94 -21.97
C VAL A 80 -19.47 1.53 -21.18
N ILE A 81 -19.88 0.27 -21.26
CA ILE A 81 -20.94 -0.28 -20.40
C ILE A 81 -20.34 -0.45 -19.00
N GLY A 82 -20.09 0.69 -18.35
CA GLY A 82 -19.87 0.81 -16.92
C GLY A 82 -21.16 1.30 -16.25
N PRO A 83 -21.26 1.21 -14.92
CA PRO A 83 -22.37 1.82 -14.19
C PRO A 83 -22.44 3.31 -14.52
N THR A 84 -23.65 3.85 -14.69
CA THR A 84 -23.80 5.30 -14.86
C THR A 84 -23.35 6.01 -13.57
N LEU A 85 -23.02 7.30 -13.65
CA LEU A 85 -22.69 8.09 -12.45
C LEU A 85 -23.79 7.98 -11.38
N ARG A 86 -25.06 7.98 -11.81
CA ARG A 86 -26.21 7.82 -10.91
C ARG A 86 -26.16 6.49 -10.16
N ASP A 87 -25.94 5.38 -10.88
CA ASP A 87 -25.83 4.05 -10.26
C ASP A 87 -24.67 4.01 -9.26
N TRP A 88 -23.53 4.60 -9.60
CA TRP A 88 -22.36 4.69 -8.73
C TRP A 88 -22.59 5.54 -7.47
N LEU A 89 -23.42 6.59 -7.56
CA LEU A 89 -23.80 7.40 -6.40
C LEU A 89 -24.75 6.64 -5.45
N HIS A 90 -25.60 5.75 -5.98
CA HIS A 90 -26.58 4.98 -5.19
C HIS A 90 -25.98 3.77 -4.49
N VAL A 91 -24.79 3.30 -4.88
CA VAL A 91 -24.12 2.21 -4.17
C VAL A 91 -23.68 2.70 -2.77
N PRO A 92 -24.09 2.01 -1.69
CA PRO A 92 -23.71 2.39 -0.33
C PRO A 92 -22.21 2.23 -0.10
N ARG A 93 -21.65 3.13 0.72
CA ARG A 93 -20.26 3.10 1.19
C ARG A 93 -20.27 2.81 2.68
N VAL A 94 -19.82 1.61 3.04
CA VAL A 94 -19.75 1.19 4.44
C VAL A 94 -18.29 1.02 4.79
N ASP A 95 -17.81 1.88 5.69
CA ASP A 95 -16.46 1.76 6.24
C ASP A 95 -16.46 0.69 7.34
N ALA A 96 -15.64 -0.34 7.17
CA ALA A 96 -15.45 -1.43 8.14
C ALA A 96 -14.01 -1.46 8.69
N GLY A 97 -13.34 -0.31 8.66
CA GLY A 97 -12.02 -0.08 9.22
C GLY A 97 -10.91 0.01 8.17
N PRO A 98 -9.67 0.28 8.60
CA PRO A 98 -8.58 0.73 7.74
C PRO A 98 -8.34 -0.20 6.54
N GLY A 99 -8.30 0.40 5.35
CA GLY A 99 -8.05 -0.27 4.08
C GLY A 99 -9.19 -1.13 3.55
N THR A 100 -10.40 -1.00 4.09
CA THR A 100 -11.57 -1.66 3.52
C THR A 100 -12.05 -0.88 2.30
N TRP A 101 -12.23 -1.58 1.17
CA TRP A 101 -12.92 -1.02 0.02
C TRP A 101 -14.40 -0.80 0.35
N ALA A 102 -14.79 0.46 0.56
CA ALA A 102 -16.10 0.81 1.10
C ALA A 102 -17.23 0.69 0.07
N TYR A 103 -16.94 0.92 -1.21
CA TYR A 103 -17.93 0.91 -2.28
C TYR A 103 -18.57 -0.48 -2.45
N GLY A 104 -19.84 -0.58 -2.06
CA GLY A 104 -20.62 -1.82 -2.09
C GLY A 104 -20.18 -2.84 -1.03
N HIS A 105 -19.50 -2.39 0.03
CA HIS A 105 -19.03 -3.27 1.09
C HIS A 105 -20.19 -3.87 1.90
N VAL A 106 -20.14 -5.18 2.12
CA VAL A 106 -21.08 -5.89 3.00
C VAL A 106 -20.32 -6.39 4.22
N VAL A 107 -20.67 -5.85 5.39
CA VAL A 107 -20.01 -6.18 6.66
C VAL A 107 -20.24 -7.65 6.98
N ARG A 108 -19.13 -8.39 7.16
CA ARG A 108 -19.15 -9.78 7.61
C ARG A 108 -19.19 -9.83 9.13
N ALA A 109 -19.87 -10.84 9.68
CA ALA A 109 -19.88 -11.07 11.13
C ALA A 109 -18.46 -11.24 11.68
N GLU A 110 -18.21 -10.82 12.93
CA GLU A 110 -16.87 -10.85 13.54
C GLU A 110 -16.33 -12.26 13.77
N ARG A 111 -17.21 -13.20 14.12
CA ARG A 111 -16.85 -14.60 14.37
C ARG A 111 -17.46 -15.51 13.32
N GLU A 112 -16.71 -16.54 12.93
CA GLU A 112 -17.25 -17.58 12.06
C GLU A 112 -18.43 -18.25 12.79
N PRO A 113 -19.64 -18.28 12.21
CA PRO A 113 -20.76 -18.96 12.83
C PRO A 113 -20.39 -20.43 13.00
N GLU A 114 -20.49 -20.95 14.22
CA GLU A 114 -20.12 -22.32 14.56
C GLU A 114 -20.97 -23.30 13.72
N LYS A 115 -20.38 -23.81 12.63
CA LYS A 115 -21.01 -24.80 11.77
C LYS A 115 -20.89 -26.14 12.46
N ALA A 116 -21.95 -26.56 13.16
CA ALA A 116 -22.05 -27.93 13.64
C ALA A 116 -21.84 -28.88 12.44
N PRO A 117 -20.85 -29.80 12.49
CA PRO A 117 -20.55 -30.68 11.37
C PRO A 117 -21.79 -31.50 11.02
N LEU A 118 -22.06 -31.66 9.73
CA LEU A 118 -23.28 -32.31 9.22
C LEU A 118 -23.55 -33.68 9.87
N ARG A 119 -22.48 -34.42 10.18
CA ARG A 119 -22.56 -35.72 10.87
C ARG A 119 -23.11 -35.61 12.30
N GLN A 120 -22.75 -34.57 13.06
CA GLN A 120 -23.30 -34.32 14.40
C GLN A 120 -24.77 -33.90 14.36
N LEU A 121 -25.18 -33.15 13.34
CA LEU A 121 -26.58 -32.77 13.15
C LEU A 121 -27.43 -33.99 12.78
N VAL A 122 -26.94 -34.84 11.87
CA VAL A 122 -27.63 -36.08 11.49
C VAL A 122 -27.67 -37.07 12.65
N SER A 123 -26.57 -37.25 13.39
CA SER A 123 -26.56 -38.14 14.56
C SER A 123 -27.43 -37.59 15.70
N GLY A 124 -27.41 -36.28 15.95
CA GLY A 124 -28.26 -35.64 16.97
C GLY A 124 -29.74 -35.75 16.64
N ALA A 125 -30.09 -35.54 15.37
CA ALA A 125 -31.44 -35.75 14.84
C ALA A 125 -31.88 -37.22 14.97
N LEU A 126 -31.04 -38.16 14.53
CA LEU A 126 -31.34 -39.60 14.60
C LEU A 126 -31.49 -40.09 16.05
N ILE A 127 -30.61 -39.66 16.97
CA ILE A 127 -30.69 -40.01 18.39
C ILE A 127 -31.97 -39.41 19.00
N SER A 128 -32.34 -38.17 18.68
CA SER A 128 -33.56 -37.57 19.22
C SER A 128 -34.82 -38.26 18.69
N LEU A 129 -34.81 -38.70 17.42
CA LEU A 129 -35.88 -39.51 16.84
C LEU A 129 -35.97 -40.88 17.51
N LEU A 130 -34.86 -41.60 17.66
CA LEU A 130 -34.83 -42.90 18.32
C LEU A 130 -35.26 -42.80 19.79
N ALA A 131 -34.87 -41.74 20.50
CA ALA A 131 -35.31 -41.47 21.87
C ALA A 131 -36.81 -41.16 21.94
N GLY A 132 -37.33 -40.37 21.00
CA GLY A 132 -38.76 -40.08 20.90
C GLY A 132 -39.59 -41.33 20.55
N VAL A 133 -39.11 -42.17 19.64
CA VAL A 133 -39.74 -43.46 19.28
C VAL A 133 -39.67 -44.45 20.44
N LEU A 134 -38.55 -44.51 21.16
CA LEU A 134 -38.41 -45.34 22.34
C LEU A 134 -39.39 -44.89 23.45
N LEU A 135 -39.46 -43.59 23.71
CA LEU A 135 -40.41 -43.03 24.68
C LEU A 135 -41.86 -43.31 24.28
N TRP A 136 -42.19 -43.14 23.00
CA TRP A 136 -43.51 -43.52 22.46
C TRP A 136 -43.79 -45.01 22.64
N SER A 137 -42.80 -45.87 22.36
CA SER A 137 -42.91 -47.32 22.53
C SER A 137 -43.12 -47.71 24.00
N LEU A 138 -42.43 -47.07 24.94
CA LEU A 138 -42.60 -47.26 26.38
C LEU A 138 -44.01 -46.84 26.85
N ILE A 139 -44.54 -45.75 26.28
CA ILE A 139 -45.88 -45.27 26.58
C ILE A 139 -46.93 -46.23 26.01
N TYR A 140 -46.81 -46.58 24.73
CA TYR A 140 -47.78 -47.41 24.01
C TYR A 140 -47.85 -48.85 24.53
N ASN A 141 -46.70 -49.43 24.90
CA ASN A 141 -46.62 -50.79 25.45
C ASN A 141 -46.92 -50.84 26.97
N GLY A 142 -47.34 -49.73 27.59
CA GLY A 142 -47.84 -49.71 28.97
C GLY A 142 -46.77 -49.72 30.06
N TYR A 143 -45.49 -49.56 29.74
CA TYR A 143 -44.39 -49.59 30.71
C TYR A 143 -44.38 -48.38 31.66
N LEU A 144 -44.95 -47.24 31.24
CA LEU A 144 -45.08 -46.04 32.06
C LEU A 144 -46.39 -46.01 32.89
N GLY A 145 -47.15 -47.11 32.88
CA GLY A 145 -48.43 -47.23 33.58
C GLY A 145 -49.49 -46.26 33.07
N SER A 146 -50.53 -46.02 33.88
CA SER A 146 -51.63 -45.08 33.58
C SER A 146 -51.29 -43.62 33.90
N ILE A 147 -50.09 -43.33 34.40
CA ILE A 147 -49.67 -42.00 34.90
C ILE A 147 -49.77 -40.94 33.79
N TRP A 148 -49.42 -41.29 32.56
CA TRP A 148 -49.44 -40.36 31.44
C TRP A 148 -50.85 -40.17 30.84
N VAL A 149 -51.79 -41.11 31.07
CA VAL A 149 -53.22 -40.98 30.69
C VAL A 149 -54.03 -40.30 31.79
N TRP A 150 -53.46 -40.18 33.00
CA TRP A 150 -54.11 -39.59 34.16
C TRP A 150 -54.71 -38.19 33.90
N PRO A 151 -54.05 -37.25 33.19
CA PRO A 151 -54.67 -35.95 32.87
C PRO A 151 -55.92 -36.11 32.01
N LEU A 152 -55.89 -37.03 31.04
CA LEU A 152 -57.07 -37.32 30.23
C LEU A 152 -58.19 -37.91 31.10
N LEU A 153 -57.88 -38.87 31.98
CA LEU A 153 -58.86 -39.48 32.88
C LEU A 153 -59.44 -38.47 33.87
N ALA A 154 -58.64 -37.54 34.38
CA ALA A 154 -59.08 -36.50 35.32
C ALA A 154 -60.01 -35.46 34.67
N PHE A 155 -59.83 -35.18 33.37
CA PHE A 155 -60.66 -34.24 32.61
C PHE A 155 -61.80 -34.92 31.81
N THR A 156 -61.86 -36.25 31.81
CA THR A 156 -62.91 -37.01 31.10
C THR A 156 -64.08 -37.30 32.06
N PRO A 157 -65.30 -36.84 31.78
CA PRO A 157 -66.48 -37.16 32.59
C PRO A 157 -66.75 -38.68 32.64
N ASP A 158 -67.21 -39.19 33.79
CA ASP A 158 -67.52 -40.61 34.01
C ASP A 158 -68.57 -41.19 33.03
N SER A 159 -69.31 -40.34 32.31
CA SER A 159 -70.33 -40.73 31.31
C SER A 159 -69.77 -41.03 29.91
N TRP A 160 -68.49 -40.82 29.66
CA TRP A 160 -67.87 -40.92 28.34
C TRP A 160 -67.27 -42.29 27.94
N PRO A 161 -66.84 -43.18 28.87
CA PRO A 161 -66.33 -44.50 28.50
C PRO A 161 -67.36 -45.31 27.69
N GLY A 162 -66.96 -45.86 26.53
CA GLY A 162 -67.84 -46.65 25.66
C GLY A 162 -68.70 -45.85 24.68
N THR A 163 -68.54 -44.52 24.62
CA THR A 163 -69.23 -43.65 23.64
C THR A 163 -68.28 -43.20 22.52
N THR A 164 -68.82 -42.89 21.34
CA THR A 164 -68.06 -42.35 20.20
C THR A 164 -67.30 -41.05 20.55
N THR A 165 -67.84 -40.25 21.47
CA THR A 165 -67.21 -39.01 21.97
C THR A 165 -65.97 -39.31 22.81
N GLY A 166 -66.01 -40.33 23.67
CA GLY A 166 -64.85 -40.78 24.46
C GLY A 166 -63.74 -41.40 23.62
N GLU A 167 -64.09 -42.14 22.57
CA GLU A 167 -63.09 -42.66 21.62
C GLU A 167 -62.43 -41.54 20.81
N THR A 168 -63.19 -40.50 20.47
CA THR A 168 -62.67 -39.35 19.71
C THR A 168 -61.77 -38.48 20.59
N SER A 169 -62.13 -38.22 21.84
CA SER A 169 -61.29 -37.45 22.77
C SER A 169 -59.96 -38.15 23.06
N LEU A 170 -59.97 -39.48 23.19
CA LEU A 170 -58.76 -40.28 23.33
C LEU A 170 -57.85 -40.14 22.10
N LYS A 171 -58.39 -40.25 20.88
CA LYS A 171 -57.62 -40.06 19.64
C LYS A 171 -57.02 -38.66 19.54
N VAL A 172 -57.77 -37.63 19.93
CA VAL A 172 -57.29 -36.23 19.95
C VAL A 172 -56.17 -36.06 20.98
N TYR A 173 -56.28 -36.67 22.16
CA TYR A 173 -55.25 -36.64 23.19
C TYR A 173 -53.94 -37.30 22.73
N TYR A 174 -54.03 -38.48 22.10
CA TYR A 174 -52.88 -39.14 21.49
C TYR A 174 -52.25 -38.27 20.40
N ALA A 175 -53.05 -37.65 19.53
CA ALA A 175 -52.55 -36.76 18.50
C ALA A 175 -51.83 -35.54 19.09
N LEU A 176 -52.39 -34.92 20.14
CA LEU A 176 -51.77 -33.80 20.85
C LEU A 176 -50.43 -34.23 21.48
N MET A 177 -50.37 -35.39 22.11
CA MET A 177 -49.15 -35.89 22.73
C MET A 177 -48.06 -36.19 21.69
N ILE A 178 -48.44 -36.77 20.53
CA ILE A 178 -47.52 -36.97 19.39
C ILE A 178 -46.97 -35.61 18.92
N ILE A 179 -47.83 -34.58 18.82
CA ILE A 179 -47.40 -33.23 18.41
C ILE A 179 -46.42 -32.64 19.42
N VAL A 180 -46.71 -32.70 20.73
CA VAL A 180 -45.82 -32.20 21.79
C VAL A 180 -44.48 -32.93 21.75
N MET A 181 -44.50 -34.26 21.62
CA MET A 181 -43.31 -35.09 21.48
C MET A 181 -42.48 -34.68 20.24
N ALA A 182 -43.14 -34.54 19.08
CA ALA A 182 -42.50 -34.13 17.84
C ALA A 182 -41.86 -32.74 17.97
N VAL A 183 -42.49 -31.80 18.67
CA VAL A 183 -41.94 -30.46 18.91
C VAL A 183 -40.73 -30.51 19.86
N VAL A 184 -40.82 -31.25 20.97
CA VAL A 184 -39.75 -31.36 21.97
C VAL A 184 -38.52 -32.05 21.37
N PHE A 185 -38.70 -33.23 20.78
CA PHE A 185 -37.61 -33.99 20.16
C PHE A 185 -37.13 -33.38 18.83
N GLY A 186 -38.01 -32.63 18.15
CA GLY A 186 -37.66 -31.79 17.00
C GLY A 186 -36.71 -30.65 17.38
N ARG A 187 -36.95 -29.98 18.51
CA ARG A 187 -36.06 -28.94 19.06
C ARG A 187 -34.75 -29.53 19.57
N LEU A 188 -34.80 -30.60 20.35
CA LEU A 188 -33.61 -31.28 20.91
C LEU A 188 -32.67 -31.81 19.81
N GLY A 189 -33.22 -32.35 18.72
CA GLY A 189 -32.45 -32.86 17.58
C GLY A 189 -31.98 -31.82 16.56
N ARG A 190 -32.27 -30.51 16.78
CA ARG A 190 -32.02 -29.43 15.81
C ARG A 190 -32.58 -29.72 14.40
N TRP A 191 -33.72 -30.40 14.33
CA TRP A 191 -34.35 -30.82 13.06
C TRP A 191 -34.65 -29.65 12.12
N ALA A 192 -34.97 -28.46 12.67
CA ALA A 192 -35.18 -27.24 11.89
C ALA A 192 -33.90 -26.71 11.20
N GLU A 193 -32.71 -27.02 11.73
CA GLU A 193 -31.43 -26.66 11.12
C GLU A 193 -30.99 -27.70 10.08
N LEU A 194 -31.31 -28.97 10.31
CA LEU A 194 -31.15 -30.04 9.33
C LEU A 194 -32.06 -29.82 8.12
N ALA A 195 -33.34 -29.52 8.32
CA ALA A 195 -34.30 -29.22 7.26
C ALA A 195 -33.90 -27.99 6.45
N ARG A 196 -33.43 -26.91 7.11
CA ARG A 196 -32.88 -25.73 6.41
C ARG A 196 -31.62 -26.04 5.59
N ARG A 197 -30.77 -26.99 6.02
CA ARG A 197 -29.58 -27.40 5.25
C ARG A 197 -29.87 -28.41 4.15
N ALA A 198 -30.86 -29.28 4.31
CA ALA A 198 -31.20 -30.34 3.37
C ALA A 198 -32.22 -29.90 2.31
N PHE A 199 -33.19 -29.05 2.69
CA PHE A 199 -34.30 -28.61 1.85
C PHE A 199 -34.45 -27.09 1.77
N GLY A 200 -33.73 -26.33 2.60
CA GLY A 200 -33.73 -24.87 2.49
C GLY A 200 -32.94 -24.41 1.27
N PRO A 201 -33.32 -23.28 0.65
CA PRO A 201 -32.47 -22.63 -0.33
C PRO A 201 -31.09 -22.43 0.29
N ARG A 202 -30.02 -22.77 -0.45
CA ARG A 202 -28.69 -22.28 -0.09
C ARG A 202 -28.85 -20.78 0.10
N PRO A 203 -28.50 -20.18 1.25
CA PRO A 203 -28.35 -18.74 1.29
C PRO A 203 -27.14 -18.43 0.41
N GLY A 204 -27.38 -18.29 -0.90
CA GLY A 204 -26.70 -17.23 -1.62
C GLY A 204 -27.00 -16.00 -0.80
N ALA A 205 -25.97 -15.29 -0.37
CA ALA A 205 -26.12 -13.98 0.22
C ALA A 205 -26.92 -13.15 -0.78
N GLY A 206 -28.25 -13.14 -0.61
CA GLY A 206 -29.11 -12.21 -1.29
C GLY A 206 -28.67 -10.88 -0.74
N VAL A 207 -27.89 -10.16 -1.55
CA VAL A 207 -27.59 -8.75 -1.31
C VAL A 207 -28.94 -8.13 -0.98
N PRO A 208 -29.15 -7.60 0.23
CA PRO A 208 -30.35 -6.84 0.51
C PRO A 208 -30.45 -5.80 -0.58
N VAL A 209 -31.50 -5.86 -1.40
CA VAL A 209 -31.74 -4.83 -2.42
C VAL A 209 -31.81 -3.52 -1.62
N PRO A 210 -30.86 -2.58 -1.82
CA PRO A 210 -30.87 -1.35 -1.05
C PRO A 210 -32.23 -0.69 -1.28
N VAL A 211 -32.92 -0.33 -0.19
CA VAL A 211 -34.07 0.56 -0.30
C VAL A 211 -33.52 1.83 -0.97
N PRO A 212 -34.07 2.27 -2.11
CA PRO A 212 -33.58 3.47 -2.77
C PRO A 212 -33.62 4.62 -1.76
N PRO A 213 -32.55 5.44 -1.68
CA PRO A 213 -32.53 6.57 -0.76
C PRO A 213 -33.77 7.43 -0.97
N GLY A 214 -34.30 8.01 0.10
CA GLY A 214 -35.36 9.00 -0.02
C GLY A 214 -34.92 10.14 -0.96
N PRO A 215 -35.85 10.81 -1.66
CA PRO A 215 -35.51 11.86 -2.63
C PRO A 215 -34.71 13.03 -2.03
N GLU A 216 -34.75 13.21 -0.70
CA GLU A 216 -34.00 14.23 0.03
C GLU A 216 -32.51 13.88 0.25
N ASP A 217 -32.16 12.59 0.22
CA ASP A 217 -30.78 12.09 0.44
C ASP A 217 -30.11 11.59 -0.85
N ASP A 218 -30.78 11.70 -2.00
CA ASP A 218 -30.23 11.25 -3.28
C ASP A 218 -29.03 12.14 -3.69
N LEU A 219 -27.82 11.59 -3.60
CA LEU A 219 -26.58 12.27 -3.99
C LEU A 219 -26.59 12.73 -5.46
N ALA A 220 -27.33 12.05 -6.36
CA ALA A 220 -27.47 12.47 -7.76
C ALA A 220 -28.21 13.81 -7.91
N GLU A 221 -28.96 14.19 -6.89
CA GLU A 221 -29.81 15.37 -6.84
C GLU A 221 -29.16 16.55 -6.08
N TRP A 222 -27.90 16.42 -5.66
CA TRP A 222 -27.10 17.47 -5.01
C TRP A 222 -27.76 18.09 -3.76
N PRO A 223 -28.10 17.28 -2.73
CA PRO A 223 -28.86 17.73 -1.57
C PRO A 223 -28.13 18.81 -0.77
N GLU A 224 -26.79 18.75 -0.70
CA GLU A 224 -25.96 19.78 -0.04
C GLU A 224 -26.14 21.18 -0.64
N LEU A 225 -26.29 21.29 -1.97
CA LEU A 225 -26.52 22.57 -2.64
C LEU A 225 -27.95 23.07 -2.43
N ARG A 226 -28.93 22.17 -2.46
CA ARG A 226 -30.34 22.53 -2.19
C ARG A 226 -30.55 23.01 -0.77
N ALA A 227 -29.96 22.32 0.20
CA ALA A 227 -30.00 22.73 1.61
C ALA A 227 -29.39 24.14 1.83
N ALA A 228 -28.44 24.54 0.98
CA ALA A 228 -27.85 25.88 0.99
C ALA A 228 -28.60 26.93 0.15
N GLY A 229 -29.81 26.62 -0.31
CA GLY A 229 -30.65 27.53 -1.11
C GLY A 229 -30.25 27.64 -2.58
N GLN A 230 -29.28 26.85 -3.06
CA GLN A 230 -28.80 26.85 -4.45
C GLN A 230 -29.57 25.86 -5.32
N GLY A 231 -30.91 25.94 -5.29
CA GLY A 231 -31.81 24.99 -5.95
C GLY A 231 -31.64 24.93 -7.48
N GLU A 232 -31.46 26.07 -8.14
CA GLU A 232 -31.25 26.14 -9.60
C GLU A 232 -29.92 25.49 -10.01
N THR A 233 -28.84 25.79 -9.28
CA THR A 233 -27.51 25.21 -9.49
C THR A 233 -27.54 23.69 -9.29
N ALA A 234 -28.21 23.22 -8.23
CA ALA A 234 -28.41 21.79 -7.98
C ALA A 234 -29.23 21.12 -9.09
N ALA A 235 -30.32 21.75 -9.57
CA ALA A 235 -31.15 21.23 -10.64
C ALA A 235 -30.39 21.14 -11.98
N ARG A 236 -29.54 22.13 -12.28
CA ARG A 236 -28.66 22.12 -13.46
C ARG A 236 -27.69 20.94 -13.41
N LEU A 237 -27.02 20.72 -12.28
CA LEU A 237 -26.09 19.60 -12.11
C LEU A 237 -26.80 18.24 -12.11
N ALA A 238 -27.96 18.13 -11.47
CA ALA A 238 -28.77 16.91 -11.50
C ALA A 238 -29.23 16.55 -12.94
N ALA A 239 -29.52 17.55 -13.77
CA ALA A 239 -29.80 17.32 -15.19
C ALA A 239 -28.56 16.78 -15.93
N GLU A 240 -27.36 17.30 -15.67
CA GLU A 240 -26.12 16.78 -16.26
C GLU A 240 -25.83 15.32 -15.85
N VAL A 241 -26.15 14.93 -14.60
CA VAL A 241 -26.08 13.54 -14.13
C VAL A 241 -27.09 12.66 -14.88
N ARG A 242 -28.35 13.10 -15.00
CA ARG A 242 -29.40 12.36 -15.71
C ARG A 242 -29.12 12.20 -17.21
N ASP A 243 -28.55 13.23 -17.83
CA ASP A 243 -28.18 13.23 -19.25
C ASP A 243 -26.88 12.46 -19.53
N GLY A 244 -26.18 11.97 -18.50
CA GLY A 244 -24.93 11.22 -18.63
C GLY A 244 -23.73 12.06 -19.07
N ARG A 245 -23.78 13.39 -18.91
CA ARG A 245 -22.70 14.33 -19.31
C ARG A 245 -21.67 14.58 -18.21
N MET A 246 -21.91 14.07 -17.01
CA MET A 246 -21.05 14.21 -15.84
C MET A 246 -20.41 12.86 -15.47
N ASN A 247 -19.10 12.85 -15.26
CA ASN A 247 -18.38 11.68 -14.74
C ASN A 247 -18.10 11.81 -13.22
N ASP A 248 -17.48 10.79 -12.63
CA ASP A 248 -17.12 10.73 -11.21
C ASP A 248 -16.07 11.79 -10.79
N VAL A 249 -15.13 12.13 -11.69
CA VAL A 249 -14.15 13.21 -11.50
C VAL A 249 -14.84 14.57 -11.44
N ASP A 250 -15.75 14.86 -12.36
CA ASP A 250 -16.55 16.09 -12.40
C ASP A 250 -17.38 16.26 -11.13
N TYR A 251 -18.08 15.19 -10.72
CA TYR A 251 -18.89 15.22 -9.51
C TYR A 251 -18.03 15.54 -8.28
N THR A 252 -16.87 14.88 -8.16
CA THR A 252 -15.97 15.08 -7.01
C THR A 252 -15.27 16.43 -7.03
N ARG A 253 -14.96 16.96 -8.22
CA ARG A 253 -14.42 18.31 -8.46
C ARG A 253 -15.40 19.40 -8.06
N ILE A 254 -16.63 19.33 -8.55
CA ILE A 254 -17.67 20.31 -8.24
C ILE A 254 -18.03 20.27 -6.76
N ARG A 255 -18.10 19.06 -6.15
CA ARG A 255 -18.27 18.93 -4.70
C ARG A 255 -17.10 19.55 -3.92
N ARG A 256 -15.86 19.39 -4.40
CA ARG A 256 -14.67 20.03 -3.79
C ARG A 256 -14.69 21.56 -3.94
N ALA A 257 -15.12 22.07 -5.09
CA ALA A 257 -15.32 23.51 -5.31
C ALA A 257 -16.39 24.06 -4.38
N TRP A 258 -17.51 23.34 -4.20
CA TRP A 258 -18.54 23.71 -3.23
C TRP A 258 -18.01 23.73 -1.78
N GLN A 259 -17.17 22.78 -1.40
CA GLN A 259 -16.50 22.81 -0.08
C GLN A 259 -15.62 24.07 0.09
N SER A 260 -14.94 24.54 -0.97
CA SER A 260 -14.22 25.82 -0.92
C SER A 260 -15.16 27.01 -0.72
N VAL A 261 -16.33 27.02 -1.37
CA VAL A 261 -17.36 28.07 -1.18
C VAL A 261 -17.88 28.07 0.25
N ARG A 262 -18.04 26.89 0.87
CA ARG A 262 -18.43 26.79 2.29
C ARG A 262 -17.38 27.34 3.24
N ALA A 263 -16.09 27.16 2.91
CA ALA A 263 -14.99 27.73 3.68
C ALA A 263 -14.84 29.25 3.45
N ASP A 264 -15.14 29.72 2.25
CA ASP A 264 -15.05 31.13 1.85
C ASP A 264 -16.29 31.53 1.01
N PRO A 265 -17.35 32.05 1.66
CA PRO A 265 -18.61 32.40 0.99
C PRO A 265 -18.50 33.46 -0.10
N SER A 266 -17.40 34.23 -0.16
CA SER A 266 -17.18 35.23 -1.21
C SER A 266 -17.11 34.61 -2.62
N ARG A 267 -16.80 33.30 -2.69
CA ARG A 267 -16.68 32.54 -3.95
C ARG A 267 -18.01 32.06 -4.52
N LEU A 268 -19.11 32.25 -3.79
CA LEU A 268 -20.42 31.69 -4.16
C LEU A 268 -20.88 32.13 -5.55
N THR A 269 -20.84 33.43 -5.84
CA THR A 269 -21.30 33.99 -7.13
C THR A 269 -20.52 33.40 -8.30
N ALA A 270 -19.19 33.39 -8.20
CA ALA A 270 -18.31 32.82 -9.23
C ALA A 270 -18.61 31.33 -9.47
N PHE A 271 -18.81 30.56 -8.40
CA PHE A 271 -19.18 29.15 -8.50
C PHE A 271 -20.54 28.95 -9.20
N THR A 272 -21.56 29.71 -8.82
CA THR A 272 -22.90 29.57 -9.42
C THR A 272 -22.93 29.98 -10.88
N ASP A 273 -22.19 31.02 -11.25
CA ASP A 273 -22.10 31.49 -12.64
C ASP A 273 -21.36 30.47 -13.52
N GLU A 274 -20.26 29.90 -13.01
CA GLU A 274 -19.50 28.86 -13.69
C GLU A 274 -20.34 27.59 -13.92
N VAL A 275 -21.10 27.14 -12.91
CA VAL A 275 -22.00 25.98 -13.05
C VAL A 275 -23.16 26.28 -14.00
N ARG A 276 -23.69 27.50 -13.99
CA ARG A 276 -24.74 27.91 -14.94
C ARG A 276 -24.21 27.85 -16.38
N ALA A 277 -23.02 28.37 -16.63
CA ALA A 277 -22.40 28.43 -17.96
C ALA A 277 -21.94 27.06 -18.46
N HIS A 278 -21.25 26.29 -17.62
CA HIS A 278 -20.50 25.10 -18.05
C HIS A 278 -21.05 23.77 -17.51
N GLY A 279 -22.01 23.79 -16.58
CA GLY A 279 -22.63 22.58 -16.02
C GLY A 279 -21.60 21.63 -15.41
N ALA A 280 -21.53 20.40 -15.92
CA ALA A 280 -20.56 19.39 -15.47
C ALA A 280 -19.10 19.76 -15.75
N ALA A 281 -18.83 20.66 -16.70
CA ALA A 281 -17.50 21.17 -17.02
C ALA A 281 -17.13 22.43 -16.22
N ALA A 282 -17.83 22.72 -15.11
CA ALA A 282 -17.47 23.82 -14.23
C ALA A 282 -16.23 23.50 -13.39
N CYS A 283 -15.50 24.57 -13.02
CA CYS A 283 -14.35 24.54 -12.12
C CYS A 283 -13.27 23.52 -12.52
N VAL A 284 -13.01 23.37 -13.82
CA VAL A 284 -12.08 22.35 -14.36
C VAL A 284 -10.65 22.63 -13.94
N HIS A 285 -9.87 21.56 -13.82
CA HIS A 285 -8.43 21.62 -13.58
C HIS A 285 -7.70 22.52 -14.60
N PRO A 286 -6.59 23.18 -14.25
CA PRO A 286 -5.84 24.05 -15.19
C PRO A 286 -5.40 23.38 -16.51
N SER A 287 -5.26 22.05 -16.52
CA SER A 287 -4.98 21.28 -17.75
C SER A 287 -6.19 21.10 -18.68
N HIS A 288 -7.37 21.58 -18.28
CA HIS A 288 -8.66 21.40 -18.96
C HIS A 288 -9.14 19.93 -19.11
N ALA A 289 -8.37 18.96 -18.62
CA ALA A 289 -8.75 17.55 -18.63
C ALA A 289 -9.87 17.27 -17.61
N ARG A 290 -10.89 16.53 -18.04
CA ARG A 290 -12.00 16.05 -17.18
C ARG A 290 -11.86 14.59 -16.76
N ASP A 291 -10.87 13.89 -17.31
CA ASP A 291 -10.53 12.51 -17.00
C ASP A 291 -9.09 12.19 -17.41
N LEU A 292 -8.55 11.05 -16.97
CA LEU A 292 -7.33 10.47 -17.49
C LEU A 292 -7.57 9.74 -18.83
N PRO A 293 -6.58 9.69 -19.72
CA PRO A 293 -6.71 9.00 -21.01
C PRO A 293 -6.93 7.49 -20.86
N VAL A 294 -6.35 6.88 -19.81
CA VAL A 294 -6.50 5.46 -19.50
C VAL A 294 -6.63 5.30 -17.99
N ARG A 295 -7.62 4.52 -17.55
CA ARG A 295 -7.75 4.03 -16.18
C ARG A 295 -7.54 2.53 -16.15
N ALA A 296 -6.57 2.05 -15.38
CA ALA A 296 -6.26 0.63 -15.23
C ALA A 296 -6.76 0.04 -13.90
N ALA A 297 -6.86 0.85 -12.85
CA ALA A 297 -7.35 0.42 -11.54
C ALA A 297 -8.81 0.80 -11.33
N ARG A 298 -9.44 0.17 -10.33
CA ARG A 298 -10.82 0.49 -9.92
C ARG A 298 -10.78 1.55 -8.82
N HIS A 299 -11.52 2.65 -9.02
CA HIS A 299 -11.52 3.82 -8.13
C HIS A 299 -12.91 4.14 -7.59
N ASP A 300 -12.96 4.65 -6.37
CA ASP A 300 -14.12 5.30 -5.78
C ASP A 300 -13.70 6.70 -5.33
N LEU A 301 -13.80 7.66 -6.25
CA LEU A 301 -13.36 9.03 -6.01
C LEU A 301 -14.18 9.75 -4.92
N LEU A 302 -15.39 9.26 -4.60
CA LEU A 302 -16.17 9.80 -3.48
C LEU A 302 -15.47 9.51 -2.15
N GLY A 303 -15.08 8.25 -1.93
CA GLY A 303 -14.28 7.80 -0.79
C GLY A 303 -12.78 8.06 -0.93
N ARG A 304 -12.33 8.59 -2.08
CA ARG A 304 -10.91 8.79 -2.42
C ARG A 304 -10.10 7.47 -2.39
N GLN A 305 -10.76 6.36 -2.69
CA GLN A 305 -10.20 5.02 -2.59
C GLN A 305 -9.76 4.47 -3.95
N VAL A 306 -8.66 3.72 -3.96
CA VAL A 306 -8.26 2.83 -5.05
C VAL A 306 -8.17 1.39 -4.56
N LEU A 307 -8.80 0.47 -5.29
CA LEU A 307 -8.76 -0.95 -5.00
C LEU A 307 -7.42 -1.52 -5.45
N LEU A 308 -6.67 -2.12 -4.53
CA LEU A 308 -5.42 -2.82 -4.83
C LEU A 308 -5.58 -4.32 -5.04
N GLY A 309 -6.60 -4.90 -4.42
CA GLY A 309 -6.75 -6.36 -4.40
C GLY A 309 -7.81 -6.83 -3.42
N THR A 310 -7.72 -8.10 -3.02
CA THR A 310 -8.69 -8.71 -2.10
C THR A 310 -7.98 -9.43 -0.95
N VAL A 311 -8.51 -9.29 0.26
CA VAL A 311 -7.98 -10.00 1.42
C VAL A 311 -8.31 -11.48 1.28
N GLN A 312 -7.30 -12.35 1.32
CA GLN A 312 -7.47 -13.78 1.06
C GLN A 312 -8.49 -14.40 2.04
N ASP A 313 -9.41 -15.23 1.53
CA ASP A 313 -10.36 -16.00 2.34
C ASP A 313 -9.70 -17.25 2.97
N GLY A 314 -8.69 -17.02 3.80
CA GLY A 314 -7.91 -18.04 4.47
C GLY A 314 -7.84 -17.84 5.97
N GLN A 315 -7.51 -18.90 6.72
CA GLN A 315 -7.49 -18.86 8.19
C GLN A 315 -6.51 -17.82 8.78
N ARG A 316 -5.48 -17.44 8.03
CA ARG A 316 -4.48 -16.41 8.42
C ARG A 316 -5.08 -15.01 8.59
N ASN A 317 -6.18 -14.72 7.89
CA ASN A 317 -6.86 -13.43 7.99
C ASN A 317 -7.99 -13.46 9.03
N PRO A 318 -8.26 -12.35 9.74
CA PRO A 318 -9.39 -12.26 10.65
C PRO A 318 -10.68 -12.52 9.88
N TYR A 319 -11.61 -13.27 10.46
CA TYR A 319 -12.81 -13.71 9.75
C TYR A 319 -13.63 -12.54 9.17
N ALA A 320 -13.74 -11.42 9.91
CA ALA A 320 -14.40 -10.21 9.45
C ALA A 320 -13.79 -9.60 8.17
N ARG A 321 -12.49 -9.81 7.93
CA ARG A 321 -11.74 -9.25 6.80
C ARG A 321 -11.60 -10.22 5.63
N ARG A 322 -12.03 -11.48 5.75
CA ARG A 322 -11.85 -12.48 4.69
C ARG A 322 -12.73 -12.19 3.48
N GLY A 323 -12.12 -12.12 2.30
CA GLY A 323 -12.78 -11.83 1.03
C GLY A 323 -13.14 -10.35 0.82
N THR A 324 -12.74 -9.46 1.73
CA THR A 324 -13.01 -8.02 1.60
C THR A 324 -12.04 -7.39 0.60
N GLY A 325 -12.52 -6.47 -0.24
CA GLY A 325 -11.63 -5.66 -1.08
C GLY A 325 -10.70 -4.81 -0.21
N LEU A 326 -9.44 -4.72 -0.63
CA LEU A 326 -8.42 -3.89 0.02
C LEU A 326 -8.21 -2.60 -0.78
N ALA A 327 -8.36 -1.47 -0.11
CA ALA A 327 -8.21 -0.14 -0.69
C ALA A 327 -7.07 0.66 -0.06
N LEU A 328 -6.51 1.60 -0.82
CA LEU A 328 -5.74 2.72 -0.28
C LEU A 328 -6.46 4.05 -0.53
N ASP A 329 -6.30 4.96 0.41
CA ASP A 329 -6.81 6.33 0.37
C ASP A 329 -5.79 7.29 1.00
N PRO A 330 -5.99 8.61 0.85
CA PRO A 330 -5.12 9.63 1.45
C PRO A 330 -4.98 9.57 2.96
N ASP A 331 -5.97 9.06 3.71
CA ASP A 331 -5.88 8.96 5.17
C ASP A 331 -4.94 7.82 5.60
N LEU A 332 -4.77 6.80 4.75
CA LEU A 332 -3.72 5.79 4.89
C LEU A 332 -2.37 6.31 4.39
N LEU A 333 -2.33 6.86 3.18
CA LEU A 333 -1.12 7.36 2.54
C LEU A 333 -0.49 8.53 3.31
N GLY A 334 -1.27 9.31 4.06
CA GLY A 334 -0.77 10.35 4.96
C GLY A 334 0.10 9.82 6.10
N THR A 335 0.11 8.51 6.35
CA THR A 335 1.08 7.87 7.25
C THR A 335 2.31 7.31 6.52
N SER A 336 2.41 7.51 5.21
CA SER A 336 3.38 6.91 4.29
C SER A 336 3.27 5.38 4.19
N LEU A 337 3.64 4.85 3.01
CA LEU A 337 3.62 3.43 2.68
C LEU A 337 5.00 2.96 2.28
N LEU A 338 5.49 1.91 2.94
CA LEU A 338 6.70 1.19 2.55
C LEU A 338 6.34 -0.18 1.95
N ALA A 339 6.78 -0.44 0.73
CA ALA A 339 6.57 -1.69 0.00
C ALA A 339 7.91 -2.38 -0.32
N VAL A 340 8.19 -3.51 0.35
CA VAL A 340 9.45 -4.24 0.20
C VAL A 340 9.19 -5.57 -0.52
N GLY A 341 10.00 -5.87 -1.52
CA GLY A 341 9.92 -7.11 -2.29
C GLY A 341 10.96 -7.21 -3.38
N PRO A 342 11.36 -8.41 -3.80
CA PRO A 342 12.37 -8.57 -4.84
C PRO A 342 11.92 -7.92 -6.18
N PRO A 343 12.87 -7.65 -7.11
CA PRO A 343 12.53 -7.26 -8.47
C PRO A 343 11.55 -8.24 -9.11
N GLY A 344 10.57 -7.74 -9.86
CA GLY A 344 9.55 -8.59 -10.50
C GLY A 344 8.40 -9.05 -9.58
N ALA A 345 8.41 -8.75 -8.28
CA ALA A 345 7.31 -9.08 -7.36
C ALA A 345 5.98 -8.34 -7.64
N GLY A 346 5.96 -7.44 -8.62
CA GLY A 346 4.75 -6.71 -9.03
C GLY A 346 4.50 -5.38 -8.33
N LYS A 347 5.42 -4.88 -7.49
CA LYS A 347 5.30 -3.61 -6.74
C LYS A 347 4.77 -2.45 -7.59
N THR A 348 5.40 -2.20 -8.74
CA THR A 348 5.03 -1.12 -9.66
C THR A 348 3.60 -1.28 -10.20
N ARG A 349 3.26 -2.49 -10.68
CA ARG A 349 1.96 -2.77 -11.29
C ARG A 349 0.83 -2.80 -10.26
N ALA A 350 1.06 -3.38 -9.10
CA ALA A 350 0.04 -3.68 -8.10
C ALA A 350 -0.18 -2.54 -7.09
N VAL A 351 0.80 -1.65 -6.89
CA VAL A 351 0.73 -0.58 -5.89
C VAL A 351 1.02 0.79 -6.50
N VAL A 352 2.21 0.99 -7.07
CA VAL A 352 2.65 2.31 -7.53
C VAL A 352 1.71 2.87 -8.60
N ARG A 353 1.46 2.11 -9.66
CA ARG A 353 0.60 2.55 -10.77
C ARG A 353 -0.84 2.84 -10.32
N PRO A 354 -1.55 1.95 -9.59
CA PRO A 354 -2.88 2.26 -9.06
C PRO A 354 -2.91 3.51 -8.15
N VAL A 355 -1.92 3.68 -7.28
CA VAL A 355 -1.84 4.84 -6.38
C VAL A 355 -1.61 6.13 -7.15
N VAL A 356 -0.65 6.15 -8.09
CA VAL A 356 -0.38 7.32 -8.94
C VAL A 356 -1.62 7.66 -9.79
N GLU A 357 -2.28 6.67 -10.38
CA GLU A 357 -3.51 6.87 -11.16
C GLU A 357 -4.64 7.45 -10.30
N SER A 358 -4.84 6.93 -9.08
CA SER A 358 -5.85 7.42 -8.14
C SER A 358 -5.59 8.87 -7.72
N LEU A 359 -4.34 9.18 -7.38
CA LEU A 359 -3.95 10.54 -6.99
C LEU A 359 -4.01 11.51 -8.17
N ALA A 360 -3.75 11.04 -9.40
CA ALA A 360 -3.92 11.85 -10.60
C ALA A 360 -5.38 12.17 -10.88
N LEU A 361 -6.31 11.22 -10.70
CA LEU A 361 -7.76 11.49 -10.74
C LEU A 361 -8.18 12.48 -9.64
N GLN A 362 -7.62 12.34 -8.43
CA GLN A 362 -7.87 13.28 -7.34
C GLN A 362 -7.31 14.68 -7.61
N ALA A 363 -6.18 14.79 -8.32
CA ALA A 363 -5.64 16.07 -8.76
C ALA A 363 -6.58 16.75 -9.77
N LEU A 364 -7.11 16.01 -10.75
CA LEU A 364 -8.14 16.54 -11.66
C LEU A 364 -9.41 16.98 -10.93
N ALA A 365 -9.72 16.37 -9.78
CA ALA A 365 -10.81 16.77 -8.89
C ALA A 365 -10.44 17.90 -7.90
N GLY A 366 -9.23 18.46 -7.97
CA GLY A 366 -8.75 19.52 -7.08
C GLY A 366 -8.55 19.08 -5.62
N ARG A 367 -8.19 17.81 -5.39
CA ARG A 367 -8.06 17.20 -4.05
C ARG A 367 -6.66 16.72 -3.70
N ALA A 368 -5.77 16.60 -4.68
CA ALA A 368 -4.41 16.09 -4.47
C ALA A 368 -3.38 16.76 -5.38
N ALA A 369 -2.11 16.65 -4.99
CA ALA A 369 -0.95 16.87 -5.83
C ALA A 369 -0.05 15.62 -5.74
N VAL A 370 0.43 15.11 -6.88
CA VAL A 370 1.23 13.89 -6.93
C VAL A 370 2.49 14.09 -7.75
N ILE A 371 3.61 13.63 -7.20
CA ILE A 371 4.88 13.53 -7.91
C ILE A 371 5.29 12.07 -7.92
N ALA A 372 5.35 11.47 -9.10
CA ALA A 372 5.84 10.13 -9.32
C ALA A 372 7.26 10.19 -9.86
N VAL A 373 8.20 9.55 -9.16
CA VAL A 373 9.60 9.42 -9.57
C VAL A 373 9.85 7.96 -9.89
N CYS A 374 10.30 7.69 -11.11
CA CYS A 374 10.55 6.33 -11.58
C CYS A 374 11.72 6.28 -12.56
N ALA A 375 12.24 5.08 -12.82
CA ALA A 375 13.20 4.87 -13.89
C ALA A 375 12.57 5.17 -15.27
N THR A 376 13.37 5.69 -16.21
CA THR A 376 12.93 5.90 -17.59
C THR A 376 12.37 4.61 -18.21
N GLY A 377 11.15 4.71 -18.76
CA GLY A 377 10.44 3.59 -19.37
C GLY A 377 9.57 2.77 -18.41
N THR A 378 9.50 3.13 -17.12
CA THR A 378 8.52 2.56 -16.19
C THR A 378 7.10 2.92 -16.63
N ARG A 379 6.21 1.93 -16.67
CA ARG A 379 4.83 2.09 -17.16
C ARG A 379 3.90 2.63 -16.06
N LEU A 380 3.95 3.93 -15.80
CA LEU A 380 3.01 4.60 -14.88
C LEU A 380 1.78 5.20 -15.56
N GLY A 381 1.77 5.26 -16.90
CA GLY A 381 0.70 5.85 -17.70
C GLY A 381 1.30 6.56 -18.91
N PRO A 382 0.48 6.98 -19.88
CA PRO A 382 0.94 7.81 -20.99
C PRO A 382 1.23 9.24 -20.51
N ASP A 383 1.98 10.02 -21.28
CA ASP A 383 2.46 11.35 -20.88
C ASP A 383 1.30 12.35 -20.70
N GLU A 384 0.23 12.20 -21.47
CA GLU A 384 -0.98 13.03 -21.40
C GLU A 384 -1.76 12.86 -20.07
N ALA A 385 -1.41 11.85 -19.26
CA ALA A 385 -1.95 11.69 -17.92
C ALA A 385 -1.36 12.69 -16.90
N TYR A 386 -0.30 13.40 -17.25
CA TYR A 386 0.46 14.29 -16.38
C TYR A 386 0.44 15.74 -16.89
N ASP A 387 0.55 16.69 -15.96
CA ASP A 387 0.69 18.12 -16.28
C ASP A 387 2.14 18.48 -16.58
N VAL A 388 3.08 17.77 -15.94
CA VAL A 388 4.52 17.95 -16.08
C VAL A 388 5.18 16.57 -16.17
N VAL A 389 5.94 16.35 -17.24
CA VAL A 389 6.78 15.17 -17.42
C VAL A 389 8.22 15.63 -17.59
N VAL A 390 9.07 15.32 -16.62
CA VAL A 390 10.50 15.64 -16.63
C VAL A 390 11.29 14.37 -16.97
N GLY A 391 11.81 14.28 -18.19
CA GLY A 391 12.72 13.22 -18.62
C GLY A 391 14.17 13.63 -18.42
N LEU A 392 14.73 13.45 -17.22
CA LEU A 392 16.11 13.86 -16.95
C LEU A 392 17.08 13.06 -17.81
N GLY A 393 17.93 13.76 -18.56
CA GLY A 393 18.86 13.14 -19.50
C GLY A 393 18.25 12.77 -20.86
N ASP A 394 16.97 13.06 -21.08
CA ASP A 394 16.31 12.93 -22.38
C ASP A 394 16.22 14.30 -23.07
N PRO A 395 16.90 14.52 -24.21
CA PRO A 395 16.83 15.80 -24.92
C PRO A 395 15.43 16.14 -25.45
N ALA A 396 14.51 15.17 -25.52
CA ALA A 396 13.11 15.42 -25.88
C ALA A 396 12.25 15.93 -24.70
N SER A 397 12.80 15.98 -23.48
CA SER A 397 12.07 16.47 -22.31
C SER A 397 11.69 17.93 -22.47
N VAL A 398 10.38 18.21 -22.39
CA VAL A 398 9.84 19.58 -22.48
C VAL A 398 10.07 20.36 -21.19
N TYR A 399 10.06 19.66 -20.05
CA TYR A 399 10.24 20.25 -18.73
C TYR A 399 11.62 19.92 -18.16
N ASP A 400 12.12 20.84 -17.33
CA ASP A 400 13.36 20.73 -16.56
C ASP A 400 13.04 20.61 -15.06
N LEU A 401 14.01 20.23 -14.23
CA LEU A 401 13.92 20.14 -12.78
C LEU A 401 14.80 21.22 -12.12
N ASP A 402 14.25 21.92 -11.14
CA ASP A 402 15.02 22.88 -10.36
C ASP A 402 15.90 22.15 -9.33
N LEU A 403 17.22 22.23 -9.52
CA LEU A 403 18.22 21.65 -8.62
C LEU A 403 18.08 22.14 -7.18
N TYR A 404 17.62 23.37 -6.98
CA TYR A 404 17.50 24.02 -5.67
C TYR A 404 16.08 23.95 -5.10
N GLY A 405 15.15 23.23 -5.76
CA GLY A 405 13.81 22.99 -5.23
C GLY A 405 12.96 24.26 -5.08
N GLY A 406 13.23 25.30 -5.87
CA GLY A 406 12.56 26.60 -5.88
C GLY A 406 12.94 27.54 -4.74
N THR A 407 13.88 27.17 -3.88
CA THR A 407 14.35 28.11 -2.87
C THR A 407 15.33 29.12 -3.47
N ASN A 408 15.22 30.34 -2.97
CA ASN A 408 16.15 31.42 -3.23
C ASN A 408 17.08 31.66 -2.03
N ASP A 409 16.82 30.99 -0.91
CA ASP A 409 17.65 31.08 0.29
C ASP A 409 18.89 30.16 0.12
N PRO A 410 20.12 30.71 0.10
CA PRO A 410 21.33 29.92 -0.06
C PRO A 410 21.54 28.90 1.08
N ASP A 411 21.07 29.17 2.29
CA ASP A 411 21.24 28.25 3.43
C ASP A 411 20.27 27.06 3.35
N GLU A 412 19.02 27.31 2.94
CA GLU A 412 18.04 26.25 2.66
C GLU A 412 18.52 25.40 1.48
N ALA A 413 18.99 26.04 0.41
CA ALA A 413 19.57 25.39 -0.76
C ALA A 413 20.77 24.51 -0.40
N ALA A 414 21.69 25.02 0.42
CA ALA A 414 22.86 24.29 0.89
C ALA A 414 22.47 23.04 1.70
N THR A 415 21.46 23.16 2.58
CA THR A 415 20.98 22.04 3.40
C THR A 415 20.39 20.94 2.53
N LEU A 416 19.51 21.30 1.58
CA LEU A 416 18.86 20.35 0.67
C LEU A 416 19.87 19.68 -0.27
N LEU A 417 20.83 20.43 -0.80
CA LEU A 417 21.87 19.89 -1.66
C LEU A 417 22.85 19.00 -0.92
N ALA A 418 23.30 19.38 0.28
CA ALA A 418 24.17 18.52 1.10
C ALA A 418 23.51 17.16 1.34
N GLU A 419 22.22 17.18 1.68
CA GLU A 419 21.43 15.97 1.90
C GLU A 419 21.34 15.10 0.64
N GLY A 420 21.02 15.70 -0.52
CA GLY A 420 20.96 15.00 -1.80
C GLY A 420 22.30 14.42 -2.26
N LEU A 421 23.37 15.23 -2.22
CA LEU A 421 24.68 14.89 -2.77
C LEU A 421 25.44 13.88 -1.89
N VAL A 422 25.53 14.13 -0.58
CA VAL A 422 26.42 13.38 0.32
C VAL A 422 25.72 12.71 1.51
N GLY A 423 24.40 12.79 1.61
CA GLY A 423 23.65 12.22 2.75
C GLY A 423 23.76 10.69 2.93
N ASP A 424 24.25 9.95 1.93
CA ASP A 424 24.54 8.51 2.03
C ASP A 424 25.99 8.17 2.38
N LEU A 425 26.89 9.15 2.37
CA LEU A 425 28.30 8.92 2.63
C LEU A 425 28.53 8.89 4.14
N ALA A 426 28.84 7.71 4.68
CA ALA A 426 29.08 7.54 6.11
C ALA A 426 30.28 8.36 6.62
N ASP A 427 31.30 8.55 5.78
CA ASP A 427 32.55 9.23 6.14
C ASP A 427 32.49 10.76 5.94
N THR A 428 31.38 11.29 5.42
CA THR A 428 31.21 12.73 5.16
C THR A 428 30.24 13.35 6.16
N ASP A 429 30.69 14.34 6.93
CA ASP A 429 29.83 15.05 7.87
C ASP A 429 28.87 16.00 7.11
N GLY A 430 27.58 15.64 7.08
CA GLY A 430 26.54 16.41 6.41
C GLY A 430 26.40 17.85 6.91
N ARG A 431 26.73 18.14 8.18
CA ARG A 431 26.71 19.51 8.71
C ARG A 431 27.85 20.34 8.09
N ARG A 432 29.03 19.75 7.99
CA ARG A 432 30.17 20.41 7.31
C ARG A 432 29.88 20.60 5.83
N ALA A 433 29.29 19.60 5.16
CA ALA A 433 28.89 19.72 3.76
C ALA A 433 27.91 20.87 3.53
N THR A 434 26.92 21.01 4.43
CA THR A 434 25.97 22.14 4.42
C THR A 434 26.70 23.47 4.58
N THR A 435 27.59 23.60 5.57
CA THR A 435 28.38 24.83 5.77
C THR A 435 29.24 25.16 4.54
N ALA A 436 29.92 24.17 3.97
CA ALA A 436 30.78 24.38 2.80
C ALA A 436 29.98 24.85 1.58
N LEU A 437 28.79 24.28 1.36
CA LEU A 437 27.88 24.74 0.30
C LEU A 437 27.36 26.16 0.60
N ALA A 438 26.93 26.46 1.81
CA ALA A 438 26.42 27.80 2.18
C ALA A 438 27.47 28.90 1.93
N GLN A 439 28.73 28.63 2.27
CA GLN A 439 29.87 29.53 2.03
C GLN A 439 30.22 29.73 0.54
N LEU A 440 29.61 28.97 -0.37
CA LEU A 440 29.73 29.16 -1.82
C LEU A 440 28.44 29.75 -2.41
N LEU A 441 27.28 29.21 -2.03
CA LEU A 441 25.97 29.61 -2.55
C LEU A 441 25.59 31.04 -2.12
N GLY A 442 25.88 31.43 -0.87
CA GLY A 442 25.61 32.77 -0.36
C GLY A 442 26.39 33.85 -1.13
N PRO A 443 27.73 33.74 -1.21
CA PRO A 443 28.54 34.65 -2.00
C PRO A 443 28.18 34.68 -3.49
N PHE A 444 27.93 33.52 -4.11
CA PHE A 444 27.52 33.47 -5.52
C PHE A 444 26.20 34.20 -5.76
N ARG A 445 25.20 33.99 -4.89
CA ARG A 445 23.92 34.70 -4.97
C ARG A 445 24.08 36.20 -4.78
N ALA A 446 24.89 36.66 -3.83
CA ALA A 446 25.14 38.08 -3.62
C ALA A 446 25.82 38.73 -4.85
N ALA A 447 26.70 37.99 -5.52
CA ALA A 447 27.39 38.44 -6.72
C ALA A 447 26.48 38.45 -7.96
N HIS A 448 25.63 37.43 -8.16
CA HIS A 448 24.94 37.18 -9.43
C HIS A 448 23.40 37.24 -9.38
N ASP A 449 22.81 37.46 -8.20
CA ASP A 449 21.36 37.48 -7.95
C ASP A 449 20.62 36.18 -8.32
N ARG A 450 21.37 35.08 -8.46
CA ARG A 450 20.90 33.71 -8.72
C ARG A 450 21.82 32.70 -8.04
N LEU A 451 21.38 31.45 -7.96
CA LEU A 451 22.24 30.33 -7.54
C LEU A 451 23.10 29.82 -8.72
N PRO A 452 24.26 29.19 -8.46
CA PRO A 452 25.14 28.72 -9.52
C PRO A 452 24.49 27.63 -10.36
N SER A 453 24.86 27.55 -11.64
CA SER A 453 24.55 26.37 -12.46
C SER A 453 25.40 25.18 -12.03
N VAL A 454 25.07 23.97 -12.51
CA VAL A 454 25.82 22.75 -12.18
C VAL A 454 27.33 22.88 -12.48
N PRO A 455 27.78 23.38 -13.66
CA PRO A 455 29.21 23.55 -13.93
C PRO A 455 29.86 24.61 -13.03
N GLU A 456 29.21 25.75 -12.81
CA GLU A 456 29.73 26.81 -11.93
C GLU A 456 29.88 26.32 -10.49
N LEU A 457 28.89 25.58 -9.98
CA LEU A 457 28.95 24.99 -8.63
C LEU A 457 30.09 23.98 -8.53
N ARG A 458 30.29 23.17 -9.57
CA ARG A 458 31.40 22.23 -9.63
C ARG A 458 32.75 22.94 -9.57
N GLU A 459 32.98 23.95 -10.42
CA GLU A 459 34.24 24.72 -10.44
C GLU A 459 34.54 25.37 -9.08
N LEU A 460 33.51 25.90 -8.41
CA LEU A 460 33.64 26.46 -7.06
C LEU A 460 33.97 25.41 -6.00
N LEU A 461 33.40 24.20 -6.10
CA LEU A 461 33.68 23.10 -5.18
C LEU A 461 35.06 22.47 -5.41
N ASP A 462 35.49 22.36 -6.67
CA ASP A 462 36.83 21.96 -7.08
C ASP A 462 37.90 22.99 -6.64
N GLY A 463 37.48 24.20 -6.26
CA GLY A 463 38.36 25.27 -5.83
C GLY A 463 39.15 25.89 -6.99
N GLU A 464 38.54 25.94 -8.18
CA GLU A 464 39.20 26.44 -9.39
C GLU A 464 39.60 27.93 -9.20
N PRO A 465 40.90 28.28 -9.35
CA PRO A 465 41.39 29.61 -9.03
C PRO A 465 40.73 30.74 -9.82
N THR A 466 40.39 30.53 -11.10
CA THR A 466 39.77 31.58 -11.93
C THR A 466 38.31 31.85 -11.55
N ALA A 467 37.53 30.83 -11.20
CA ALA A 467 36.14 30.92 -10.76
C ALA A 467 36.06 31.63 -9.40
N LEU A 468 36.94 31.28 -8.47
CA LEU A 468 37.03 31.95 -7.16
C LEU A 468 37.49 33.41 -7.28
N ALA A 469 38.47 33.68 -8.16
CA ALA A 469 38.92 35.04 -8.43
C ALA A 469 37.80 35.90 -9.06
N ALA A 470 37.08 35.36 -10.05
CA ALA A 470 35.95 36.03 -10.68
C ALA A 470 34.82 36.33 -9.69
N LEU A 471 34.47 35.36 -8.82
CA LEU A 471 33.47 35.56 -7.78
C LEU A 471 33.90 36.65 -6.78
N ARG A 472 35.18 36.64 -6.37
CA ARG A 472 35.74 37.67 -5.48
C ARG A 472 35.67 39.07 -6.11
N GLU A 473 36.04 39.21 -7.38
CA GLU A 473 35.96 40.48 -8.11
C GLU A 473 34.51 40.98 -8.22
N ALA A 474 33.57 40.09 -8.50
CA ALA A 474 32.15 40.43 -8.55
C ALA A 474 31.60 40.90 -7.18
N LEU A 475 32.01 40.24 -6.09
CA LEU A 475 31.65 40.65 -4.72
C LEU A 475 32.23 42.01 -4.36
N ASP A 476 33.50 42.27 -4.72
CA ASP A 476 34.16 43.56 -4.48
C ASP A 476 33.46 44.68 -5.25
N THR A 477 33.12 44.44 -6.52
CA THR A 477 32.39 45.39 -7.37
C THR A 477 31.03 45.75 -6.77
N LYS A 478 30.33 44.78 -6.15
CA LYS A 478 29.05 44.99 -5.45
C LYS A 478 29.21 45.45 -4.00
N GLY A 479 30.43 45.62 -3.48
CA GLY A 479 30.69 46.03 -2.10
C GLY A 479 30.28 44.99 -1.04
N GLN A 480 30.17 43.72 -1.40
CA GLN A 480 29.69 42.63 -0.54
C GLN A 480 30.83 42.03 0.31
N TYR A 481 31.49 42.87 1.12
CA TYR A 481 32.67 42.48 1.90
C TYR A 481 32.41 41.41 2.96
N GLY A 482 31.16 41.28 3.44
CA GLY A 482 30.78 40.20 4.37
C GLY A 482 30.87 38.83 3.70
N MET A 483 30.22 38.70 2.53
CA MET A 483 30.23 37.49 1.71
C MET A 483 31.62 37.13 1.19
N ARG A 484 32.46 38.14 0.89
CA ARG A 484 33.87 37.90 0.57
C ARG A 484 34.63 37.20 1.70
N ARG A 485 34.39 37.56 2.96
CA ARG A 485 35.04 36.89 4.11
C ARG A 485 34.57 35.45 4.28
N GLU A 486 33.32 35.15 3.93
CA GLU A 486 32.82 33.78 3.92
C GLU A 486 33.53 32.94 2.85
N LEU A 487 33.68 33.49 1.63
CA LEU A 487 34.45 32.85 0.56
C LEU A 487 35.92 32.61 0.95
N ASP A 488 36.58 33.62 1.51
CA ASP A 488 37.97 33.50 2.02
C ASP A 488 38.08 32.48 3.18
N THR A 489 36.98 32.23 3.90
CA THR A 489 36.93 31.18 4.94
C THR A 489 36.82 29.80 4.31
N ARG A 490 35.98 29.62 3.29
CA ARG A 490 35.88 28.37 2.52
C ARG A 490 37.20 28.00 1.87
N GLU A 491 37.90 28.95 1.25
CA GLU A 491 39.22 28.72 0.63
C GLU A 491 40.25 28.22 1.65
N ARG A 492 40.30 28.80 2.86
CA ARG A 492 41.22 28.34 3.92
C ARG A 492 40.89 26.95 4.45
N GLN A 493 39.62 26.57 4.43
CA GLN A 493 39.17 25.24 4.83
C GLN A 493 39.40 24.20 3.73
N SER A 494 39.55 24.65 2.48
CA SER A 494 39.78 23.79 1.33
C SER A 494 41.07 22.99 1.45
N GLY A 495 41.00 21.69 1.21
CA GLY A 495 42.16 20.79 1.29
C GLY A 495 42.60 20.43 2.71
N THR A 496 41.88 20.86 3.74
CA THR A 496 42.12 20.41 5.13
C THR A 496 41.58 18.98 5.35
N PRO A 497 42.12 18.20 6.31
CA PRO A 497 41.58 16.88 6.61
C PRO A 497 40.11 16.93 7.02
N GLY A 498 39.26 16.19 6.29
CA GLY A 498 37.81 16.18 6.50
C GLY A 498 37.07 17.34 5.84
N ASP A 499 37.65 17.99 4.83
CA ASP A 499 36.96 18.89 3.90
C ASP A 499 35.93 18.09 3.06
N PRO A 500 34.63 18.46 3.10
CA PRO A 500 33.60 17.81 2.28
C PRO A 500 33.65 18.24 0.79
N GLY A 501 34.43 19.27 0.44
CA GLY A 501 34.51 19.84 -0.91
C GLY A 501 34.73 18.81 -2.03
N PRO A 502 35.77 17.97 -1.98
CA PRO A 502 36.02 16.95 -3.00
C PRO A 502 34.87 15.96 -3.17
N ALA A 503 34.26 15.49 -2.08
CA ALA A 503 33.11 14.58 -2.15
C ALA A 503 31.88 15.26 -2.76
N LEU A 504 31.63 16.53 -2.44
CA LEU A 504 30.58 17.33 -3.06
C LEU A 504 30.84 17.57 -4.56
N ALA A 505 32.09 17.87 -4.94
CA ALA A 505 32.52 18.07 -6.32
C ALA A 505 32.33 16.80 -7.16
N ASP A 506 32.74 15.64 -6.64
CA ASP A 506 32.56 14.34 -7.29
C ASP A 506 31.07 14.02 -7.52
N ARG A 507 30.22 14.35 -6.56
CA ARG A 507 28.76 14.14 -6.64
C ARG A 507 28.11 15.07 -7.65
N ILE A 508 28.43 16.36 -7.64
CA ILE A 508 27.87 17.31 -8.60
C ILE A 508 28.36 17.05 -10.03
N ALA A 509 29.59 16.53 -10.19
CA ALA A 509 30.15 16.13 -11.48
C ALA A 509 29.36 14.99 -12.18
N LEU A 510 28.50 14.27 -11.44
CA LEU A 510 27.55 13.32 -12.05
C LEU A 510 26.45 14.02 -12.86
N LEU A 511 26.09 15.25 -12.48
CA LEU A 511 25.11 16.09 -13.18
C LEU A 511 25.76 16.96 -14.27
N ASP A 512 27.07 17.15 -14.23
CA ASP A 512 27.84 17.91 -15.24
C ASP A 512 28.21 17.07 -16.48
N ARG A 513 27.44 16.02 -16.76
CA ARG A 513 27.65 15.13 -17.91
C ARG A 513 26.89 15.67 -19.12
N PRO A 514 27.36 15.42 -20.36
CA PRO A 514 26.67 15.87 -21.57
C PRO A 514 25.20 15.43 -21.66
N ALA A 515 24.84 14.30 -21.05
CA ALA A 515 23.46 13.83 -20.98
C ALA A 515 22.53 14.83 -20.27
N PHE A 516 23.02 15.55 -19.26
CA PHE A 516 22.27 16.54 -18.49
C PHE A 516 22.50 17.98 -18.99
N ALA A 517 23.16 18.16 -20.14
CA ALA A 517 23.39 19.49 -20.69
C ALA A 517 22.05 20.20 -20.97
N GLY A 518 21.89 21.40 -20.43
CA GLY A 518 20.65 22.18 -20.57
C GLY A 518 19.56 21.87 -19.54
N PHE A 519 19.80 20.93 -18.62
CA PHE A 519 18.99 20.73 -17.42
C PHE A 519 19.52 21.56 -16.24
N PHE A 520 18.68 21.72 -15.21
CA PHE A 520 18.95 22.46 -14.00
C PHE A 520 19.22 23.95 -14.25
N ASP A 521 18.46 24.57 -15.16
CA ASP A 521 18.67 25.96 -15.54
C ASP A 521 18.43 26.93 -14.37
N THR A 522 19.48 27.67 -14.01
CA THR A 522 19.43 28.74 -12.99
C THR A 522 19.45 30.14 -13.59
N SER A 523 19.58 30.26 -14.91
CA SER A 523 19.68 31.56 -15.60
C SER A 523 18.34 32.30 -15.71
N GLY A 524 17.23 31.63 -15.37
CA GLY A 524 15.87 32.16 -15.51
C GLY A 524 15.36 32.21 -16.95
N ARG A 525 16.10 31.62 -17.90
CA ARG A 525 15.69 31.52 -19.32
C ARG A 525 14.56 30.51 -19.49
N THR A 526 14.60 29.44 -18.72
CA THR A 526 13.51 28.48 -18.56
C THR A 526 12.87 28.63 -17.18
N ARG A 527 11.71 27.99 -17.00
CA ARG A 527 11.04 27.88 -15.70
C ARG A 527 11.05 26.42 -15.29
N PRO A 528 12.14 25.94 -14.67
CA PRO A 528 12.23 24.54 -14.26
C PRO A 528 11.15 24.23 -13.22
N PHE A 529 10.70 22.98 -13.21
CA PHE A 529 9.72 22.50 -12.25
C PHE A 529 10.31 22.49 -10.84
N SER A 530 9.55 23.00 -9.88
CA SER A 530 9.93 23.05 -8.47
C SER A 530 8.86 22.42 -7.59
N LEU A 531 9.32 21.77 -6.51
CA LEU A 531 8.48 21.18 -5.47
C LEU A 531 7.73 22.20 -4.60
N ARG A 532 7.92 23.51 -4.80
CA ARG A 532 7.09 24.55 -4.17
C ARG A 532 5.67 24.60 -4.75
N THR A 533 5.44 24.03 -5.92
CA THR A 533 4.14 24.04 -6.61
C THR A 533 3.11 23.08 -6.01
N LEU A 534 3.42 22.38 -4.92
CA LEU A 534 2.55 21.43 -4.21
C LEU A 534 1.24 22.02 -3.66
N GLU A 535 1.11 23.34 -3.63
CA GLU A 535 -0.13 24.04 -3.25
C GLU A 535 -1.17 24.05 -4.39
N HIS A 536 -0.77 23.69 -5.61
CA HIS A 536 -1.67 23.52 -6.75
C HIS A 536 -1.96 22.04 -6.99
N PRO A 537 -3.18 21.69 -7.46
CA PRO A 537 -3.43 20.33 -7.91
C PRO A 537 -2.58 20.08 -9.14
N LEU A 538 -1.64 19.15 -9.05
CA LEU A 538 -0.67 18.88 -10.11
C LEU A 538 -0.37 17.38 -10.17
N ARG A 539 -0.13 16.92 -11.39
CA ARG A 539 0.25 15.55 -11.73
C ARG A 539 1.62 15.59 -12.38
N VAL A 540 2.64 15.14 -11.67
CA VAL A 540 4.03 15.25 -12.13
C VAL A 540 4.65 13.86 -12.23
N ARG A 541 5.34 13.59 -13.35
CA ARG A 541 6.20 12.42 -13.51
C ARG A 541 7.64 12.86 -13.74
N ILE A 542 8.57 12.29 -12.99
CA ILE A 542 10.02 12.51 -13.14
C ILE A 542 10.64 11.17 -13.50
N ASP A 543 11.15 11.07 -14.72
CA ASP A 543 11.81 9.89 -15.24
C ASP A 543 13.33 10.02 -15.04
N LEU A 544 13.90 9.13 -14.25
CA LEU A 544 15.32 9.09 -13.91
C LEU A 544 16.10 8.12 -14.83
N PRO A 545 17.27 8.53 -15.37
CA PRO A 545 18.02 7.76 -16.38
C PRO A 545 18.87 6.62 -15.78
N GLU A 546 18.23 5.67 -15.07
CA GLU A 546 18.93 4.62 -14.31
C GLU A 546 19.85 3.73 -15.16
N ARG A 547 19.50 3.45 -16.42
CA ARG A 547 20.26 2.54 -17.30
C ARG A 547 21.62 3.10 -17.75
N GLY A 548 21.84 4.41 -17.61
CA GLY A 548 23.11 5.08 -17.96
C GLY A 548 23.75 5.83 -16.80
N HIS A 549 22.92 6.35 -15.88
CA HIS A 549 23.35 7.22 -14.79
C HIS A 549 22.72 6.80 -13.46
N ALA A 550 22.90 5.53 -13.09
CA ALA A 550 22.30 4.95 -11.89
C ALA A 550 22.67 5.69 -10.60
N GLU A 551 23.92 6.16 -10.48
CA GLU A 551 24.36 6.91 -9.30
C GLU A 551 23.74 8.31 -9.23
N ALA A 552 23.72 9.04 -10.35
CA ALA A 552 23.02 10.33 -10.44
C ALA A 552 21.52 10.17 -10.15
N SER A 553 20.89 9.09 -10.63
CA SER A 553 19.47 8.80 -10.40
C SER A 553 19.17 8.61 -8.90
N ARG A 554 19.98 7.83 -8.18
CA ARG A 554 19.81 7.64 -6.73
C ARG A 554 20.02 8.93 -5.94
N MET A 555 21.01 9.73 -6.34
CA MET A 555 21.30 11.04 -5.76
C MET A 555 20.13 12.02 -5.98
N LEU A 556 19.59 12.07 -7.21
CA LEU A 556 18.44 12.91 -7.55
C LEU A 556 17.16 12.46 -6.84
N ALA A 557 16.90 11.15 -6.75
CA ALA A 557 15.76 10.62 -6.00
C ALA A 557 15.82 11.02 -4.51
N ARG A 558 17.01 10.99 -3.91
CA ARG A 558 17.24 11.49 -2.54
C ARG A 558 17.02 12.99 -2.43
N LEU A 559 17.56 13.76 -3.36
CA LEU A 559 17.37 15.22 -3.39
C LEU A 559 15.88 15.57 -3.51
N ILE A 560 15.13 14.90 -4.40
CA ILE A 560 13.70 15.08 -4.57
C ILE A 560 12.94 14.71 -3.28
N LEU A 561 13.32 13.63 -2.59
CA LEU A 561 12.72 13.27 -1.31
C LEU A 561 12.98 14.33 -0.22
N ALA A 562 14.22 14.83 -0.12
CA ALA A 562 14.60 15.88 0.81
C ALA A 562 13.82 17.17 0.52
N GLN A 563 13.80 17.61 -0.74
CA GLN A 563 13.06 18.79 -1.17
C GLN A 563 11.55 18.61 -0.95
N PHE A 564 10.97 17.44 -1.23
CA PHE A 564 9.54 17.20 -1.04
C PHE A 564 9.16 17.31 0.43
N THR A 565 9.92 16.65 1.31
CA THR A 565 9.63 16.66 2.76
C THR A 565 9.80 18.05 3.37
N ALA A 566 10.82 18.81 2.94
CA ALA A 566 11.01 20.19 3.36
C ALA A 566 9.86 21.10 2.90
N ASN A 567 9.49 21.06 1.62
CA ASN A 567 8.42 21.88 1.06
C ASN A 567 7.06 21.51 1.65
N ALA A 568 6.75 20.22 1.80
CA ALA A 568 5.50 19.76 2.38
C ALA A 568 5.30 20.29 3.81
N ALA A 569 6.37 20.35 4.62
CA ALA A 569 6.31 20.81 6.00
C ALA A 569 5.95 22.30 6.14
N VAL A 570 6.39 23.14 5.19
CA VAL A 570 6.22 24.61 5.24
C VAL A 570 5.03 25.13 4.42
N ARG A 571 4.31 24.25 3.71
CA ARG A 571 3.09 24.61 2.96
C ARG A 571 2.09 25.39 3.82
N ALA A 572 1.64 26.52 3.29
CA ALA A 572 0.62 27.36 3.90
C ALA A 572 -0.77 26.77 3.67
N ASP A 573 -1.07 26.37 2.43
CA ASP A 573 -2.32 25.67 2.10
C ASP A 573 -2.15 24.14 2.14
N ARG A 574 -2.87 23.51 3.07
CA ARG A 574 -2.91 22.05 3.29
C ARG A 574 -4.23 21.42 2.87
N SER A 575 -5.05 22.12 2.09
CA SER A 575 -6.35 21.62 1.62
C SER A 575 -6.22 20.48 0.60
N LEU A 576 -5.09 20.41 -0.11
CA LEU A 576 -4.73 19.31 -1.00
C LEU A 576 -3.85 18.28 -0.28
N PHE A 577 -4.13 17.00 -0.52
CA PHE A 577 -3.22 15.94 -0.12
C PHE A 577 -2.01 15.91 -1.07
N ALA A 578 -0.78 16.07 -0.57
CA ALA A 578 0.42 15.94 -1.40
C ALA A 578 1.08 14.58 -1.23
N CYS A 579 1.46 13.93 -2.32
CA CYS A 579 2.12 12.63 -2.26
C CYS A 579 3.33 12.55 -3.17
N LEU A 580 4.45 12.10 -2.61
CA LEU A 580 5.62 11.67 -3.37
C LEU A 580 5.58 10.14 -3.51
N VAL A 581 5.72 9.65 -4.72
CA VAL A 581 5.80 8.22 -5.02
C VAL A 581 7.17 7.93 -5.62
N LEU A 582 8.01 7.19 -4.91
CA LEU A 582 9.28 6.67 -5.42
C LEU A 582 9.09 5.20 -5.79
N ASP A 583 9.13 4.88 -7.10
CA ASP A 583 9.03 3.50 -7.61
C ASP A 583 10.32 2.67 -7.38
N ASP A 584 11.42 3.34 -7.06
CA ASP A 584 12.62 2.74 -6.48
C ASP A 584 13.25 3.70 -5.46
N ALA A 585 13.20 3.36 -4.17
CA ALA A 585 13.80 4.12 -3.09
C ALA A 585 15.18 3.58 -2.66
N THR A 586 15.78 2.64 -3.40
CA THR A 586 17.07 2.02 -3.07
C THR A 586 18.17 3.09 -2.90
N ARG A 587 18.81 3.10 -1.71
CA ARG A 587 19.84 4.08 -1.29
C ARG A 587 19.42 5.54 -1.38
N THR A 588 18.12 5.83 -1.28
CA THR A 588 17.61 7.21 -1.19
C THR A 588 17.41 7.67 0.26
N LEU A 589 17.30 6.74 1.20
CA LEU A 589 16.94 7.03 2.59
C LEU A 589 18.16 7.28 3.47
N THR A 590 18.06 8.34 4.26
CA THR A 590 19.06 8.84 5.22
C THR A 590 18.37 9.13 6.55
N ALA A 591 19.14 9.49 7.59
CA ALA A 591 18.56 9.88 8.87
C ALA A 591 17.67 11.13 8.77
N GLU A 592 18.02 12.11 7.93
CA GLU A 592 17.29 13.38 7.84
C GLU A 592 16.04 13.25 6.95
N THR A 593 16.16 12.63 5.77
CA THR A 593 14.99 12.35 4.91
C THR A 593 13.93 11.54 5.66
N LEU A 594 14.35 10.61 6.52
CA LEU A 594 13.45 9.83 7.34
C LEU A 594 12.71 10.64 8.41
N ARG A 595 13.39 11.60 9.06
CA ARG A 595 12.72 12.57 9.95
C ARG A 595 11.73 13.43 9.17
N GLY A 596 12.08 13.80 7.93
CA GLY A 596 11.17 14.47 7.00
C GLY A 596 9.90 13.66 6.74
N VAL A 597 10.04 12.36 6.42
CA VAL A 597 8.91 11.44 6.20
C VAL A 597 7.99 11.36 7.43
N GLN A 598 8.55 11.31 8.64
CA GLN A 598 7.77 11.30 9.90
C GLN A 598 6.89 12.55 10.06
N ARG A 599 7.34 13.70 9.56
CA ARG A 599 6.61 14.98 9.66
C ARG A 599 5.49 15.13 8.62
N LEU A 600 5.47 14.31 7.57
CA LEU A 600 4.45 14.40 6.51
C LEU A 600 3.02 14.20 7.05
N ARG A 601 2.87 13.38 8.09
CA ARG A 601 1.57 13.08 8.71
C ARG A 601 0.81 14.33 9.18
N SER A 602 1.51 15.34 9.69
CA SER A 602 0.89 16.59 10.15
C SER A 602 0.75 17.65 9.03
N ALA A 603 1.32 17.37 7.85
CA ALA A 603 1.33 18.26 6.70
C ALA A 603 0.24 17.94 5.66
N ASN A 604 -0.68 17.00 5.95
CA ASN A 604 -1.59 16.42 4.95
C ASN A 604 -0.83 15.94 3.71
N ALA A 605 0.27 15.22 3.96
CA ALA A 605 1.15 14.71 2.92
C ALA A 605 1.61 13.29 3.25
N GLY A 606 2.13 12.57 2.26
CA GLY A 606 2.62 11.20 2.44
C GLY A 606 3.64 10.79 1.39
N ALA A 607 4.40 9.73 1.67
CA ALA A 607 5.32 9.14 0.71
C ALA A 607 4.99 7.66 0.47
N VAL A 608 5.08 7.21 -0.78
CA VAL A 608 5.06 5.80 -1.15
C VAL A 608 6.47 5.42 -1.59
N LEU A 609 7.07 4.49 -0.85
CA LEU A 609 8.46 4.07 -1.02
C LEU A 609 8.49 2.58 -1.33
N THR A 610 9.07 2.20 -2.46
CA THR A 610 9.32 0.80 -2.79
C THR A 610 10.81 0.48 -2.61
N LEU A 611 11.09 -0.69 -2.04
CA LEU A 611 12.46 -1.21 -1.90
C LEU A 611 12.53 -2.64 -2.43
N ARG A 612 13.74 -3.04 -2.84
CA ARG A 612 14.02 -4.43 -3.26
C ARG A 612 14.24 -5.31 -2.04
N THR A 613 14.95 -4.77 -1.06
CA THR A 613 15.29 -5.35 0.25
C THR A 613 15.43 -4.20 1.26
N LEU A 614 15.27 -4.48 2.56
CA LEU A 614 15.62 -3.50 3.59
C LEU A 614 17.14 -3.23 3.65
N ASP A 615 17.97 -4.15 3.14
CA ASP A 615 19.43 -3.98 3.07
C ASP A 615 19.87 -2.86 2.11
N ASP A 616 18.96 -2.36 1.28
CA ASP A 616 19.17 -1.16 0.46
C ASP A 616 19.22 0.13 1.29
N VAL A 617 18.87 0.05 2.58
CA VAL A 617 18.89 1.11 3.57
C VAL A 617 19.97 0.78 4.61
N PRO A 618 20.74 1.77 5.11
CA PRO A 618 21.70 1.55 6.18
C PRO A 618 21.06 0.84 7.39
N GLU A 619 21.72 -0.19 7.92
CA GLU A 619 21.17 -1.05 8.98
C GLU A 619 20.70 -0.26 10.21
N ALA A 620 21.45 0.78 10.59
CA ALA A 620 21.11 1.67 11.70
C ALA A 620 19.75 2.38 11.55
N LEU A 621 19.22 2.47 10.33
CA LEU A 621 17.95 3.14 10.02
C LEU A 621 16.77 2.19 9.90
N HIS A 622 16.96 0.85 9.91
CA HIS A 622 15.87 -0.11 9.69
C HIS A 622 14.71 0.04 10.68
N THR A 623 15.02 0.12 11.97
CA THR A 623 14.01 0.31 13.03
C THR A 623 13.30 1.65 12.88
N SER A 624 14.06 2.72 12.62
CA SER A 624 13.53 4.06 12.42
C SER A 624 12.62 4.13 11.17
N LEU A 625 12.98 3.42 10.09
CA LEU A 625 12.23 3.36 8.84
C LEU A 625 10.87 2.72 9.07
N LEU A 626 10.86 1.53 9.68
CA LEU A 626 9.62 0.83 9.99
C LEU A 626 8.80 1.65 11.00
N GLY A 627 9.41 2.38 11.92
CA GLY A 627 8.70 3.28 12.84
C GLY A 627 8.12 4.55 12.19
N ALA A 628 8.74 5.05 11.11
CA ALA A 628 8.34 6.29 10.46
C ALA A 628 7.09 6.17 9.58
N VAL A 629 6.85 4.99 9.02
CA VAL A 629 5.71 4.71 8.14
C VAL A 629 4.59 4.01 8.89
N GLY A 630 3.34 4.38 8.62
CA GLY A 630 2.16 3.74 9.18
C GLY A 630 1.68 2.54 8.38
N CYS A 631 1.93 2.54 7.07
CA CYS A 631 1.56 1.44 6.18
C CYS A 631 2.80 0.66 5.73
N ARG A 632 2.76 -0.66 5.88
CA ARG A 632 3.92 -1.56 5.67
C ARG A 632 3.49 -2.78 4.88
N MET A 633 4.17 -3.04 3.77
CA MET A 633 3.82 -4.09 2.83
C MET A 633 5.04 -4.96 2.51
N ALA A 634 4.94 -6.25 2.79
CA ALA A 634 5.94 -7.26 2.45
C ALA A 634 5.40 -8.15 1.33
N PHE A 635 6.06 -8.12 0.17
CA PHE A 635 5.67 -8.92 -0.99
C PHE A 635 6.20 -10.36 -0.88
N SER A 636 5.63 -11.25 -1.69
CA SER A 636 6.16 -12.61 -1.86
C SER A 636 7.64 -12.60 -2.25
N GLY A 637 8.43 -13.47 -1.63
CA GLY A 637 9.83 -13.69 -1.98
C GLY A 637 10.84 -12.75 -1.30
N ILE A 638 10.43 -12.03 -0.24
CA ILE A 638 11.40 -11.33 0.62
C ILE A 638 12.32 -12.32 1.35
N THR A 639 13.49 -11.84 1.77
CA THR A 639 14.44 -12.68 2.52
C THR A 639 13.93 -12.95 3.94
N THR A 640 14.47 -13.98 4.58
CA THR A 640 14.20 -14.24 6.01
C THR A 640 14.71 -13.12 6.92
N TRP A 641 15.76 -12.41 6.51
CA TRP A 641 16.30 -11.24 7.23
C TRP A 641 15.33 -10.06 7.18
N ASP A 642 14.81 -9.74 5.99
CA ASP A 642 13.74 -8.74 5.83
C ASP A 642 12.50 -9.15 6.65
N GLY A 643 12.11 -10.43 6.52
CA GLY A 643 10.95 -11.00 7.21
C GLY A 643 11.04 -10.86 8.73
N LYS A 644 12.25 -11.02 9.30
CA LYS A 644 12.49 -10.82 10.74
C LYS A 644 12.19 -9.40 11.17
N ARG A 645 12.63 -8.39 10.41
CA ARG A 645 12.37 -6.97 10.73
C ARG A 645 10.89 -6.62 10.65
N PHE A 646 10.17 -7.16 9.66
CA PHE A 646 8.72 -6.98 9.56
C PHE A 646 7.98 -7.66 10.71
N ALA A 647 8.36 -8.89 11.07
CA ALA A 647 7.78 -9.61 12.20
C ALA A 647 7.97 -8.85 13.52
N GLU A 648 9.19 -8.36 13.78
CA GLU A 648 9.51 -7.51 14.93
C GLU A 648 8.65 -6.23 14.96
N ALA A 649 8.48 -5.56 13.81
CA ALA A 649 7.73 -4.31 13.72
C ALA A 649 6.21 -4.47 13.84
N TRP A 650 5.65 -5.62 13.42
CA TRP A 650 4.23 -5.92 13.61
C TRP A 650 3.91 -6.46 14.99
N GLY A 651 4.94 -6.90 15.73
CA GLY A 651 4.81 -7.41 17.09
C GLY A 651 4.12 -8.77 17.15
N THR A 652 3.82 -9.15 18.39
CA THR A 652 3.24 -10.44 18.76
C THR A 652 1.76 -10.30 19.09
N GLU A 653 0.96 -11.32 18.75
CA GLU A 653 -0.46 -11.39 19.13
C GLU A 653 -0.67 -12.60 20.05
N TRP A 654 -1.57 -12.47 21.03
CA TRP A 654 -1.95 -13.60 21.87
C TRP A 654 -2.80 -14.59 21.05
N VAL A 655 -2.19 -15.68 20.59
CA VAL A 655 -2.87 -16.72 19.84
C VAL A 655 -3.26 -17.85 20.78
N GLU A 656 -4.56 -18.13 20.89
CA GLU A 656 -5.05 -19.32 21.58
C GLU A 656 -4.64 -20.58 20.81
N THR A 657 -3.53 -21.18 21.24
CA THR A 657 -3.04 -22.41 20.66
C THR A 657 -3.74 -23.56 21.38
N ARG A 658 -4.57 -24.29 20.63
CA ARG A 658 -5.23 -25.51 21.11
C ARG A 658 -4.28 -26.67 20.94
N ASP A 659 -3.51 -26.99 21.98
CA ASP A 659 -2.71 -28.21 22.01
C ASP A 659 -3.65 -29.39 22.30
N VAL A 660 -3.92 -30.19 21.26
CA VAL A 660 -4.66 -31.46 21.40
C VAL A 660 -3.63 -32.55 21.68
N THR A 661 -3.32 -32.77 22.96
CA THR A 661 -2.56 -33.96 23.36
C THR A 661 -3.50 -35.16 23.42
N GLN A 662 -3.35 -36.09 22.46
CA GLN A 662 -4.08 -37.35 22.47
C GLN A 662 -3.41 -38.31 23.47
N ARG A 663 -3.96 -38.44 24.68
CA ARG A 663 -3.65 -39.58 25.56
C ARG A 663 -4.66 -40.70 25.33
N THR A 664 -4.20 -41.83 24.80
CA THR A 664 -5.00 -43.06 24.76
C THR A 664 -5.06 -43.67 26.16
N VAL A 665 -6.22 -43.59 26.80
CA VAL A 665 -6.49 -44.30 28.06
C VAL A 665 -6.79 -45.75 27.73
N PHE A 666 -5.90 -46.67 28.10
CA PHE A 666 -6.23 -48.09 28.19
C PHE A 666 -7.02 -48.29 29.50
N ALA A 667 -8.31 -48.61 29.39
CA ALA A 667 -9.17 -48.96 30.53
C ALA A 667 -9.46 -50.46 30.51
N ASP A 668 -9.07 -51.15 31.58
CA ASP A 668 -8.93 -52.60 31.67
C ASP A 668 -10.17 -53.29 32.28
N GLN A 669 -11.38 -53.05 31.72
CA GLN A 669 -12.60 -53.72 32.17
C GLN A 669 -13.58 -54.06 31.01
N PRO A 670 -14.16 -55.29 30.99
CA PRO A 670 -14.92 -55.81 29.84
C PRO A 670 -16.31 -55.18 29.65
N LEU A 671 -16.97 -54.69 30.70
CA LEU A 671 -18.32 -54.11 30.62
C LEU A 671 -18.32 -52.71 29.97
N THR A 672 -17.27 -51.91 30.22
CA THR A 672 -17.06 -50.59 29.62
C THR A 672 -16.80 -50.68 28.12
N ARG A 673 -16.19 -51.78 27.66
CA ARG A 673 -15.88 -52.01 26.23
C ARG A 673 -17.13 -52.12 25.36
N ALA A 674 -18.22 -52.69 25.88
CA ALA A 674 -19.49 -52.81 25.15
C ALA A 674 -20.22 -51.46 25.02
N ILE A 675 -20.22 -50.66 26.08
CA ILE A 675 -20.81 -49.31 26.06
C ILE A 675 -19.98 -48.36 25.17
N HIS A 676 -18.65 -48.48 25.19
CA HIS A 676 -17.76 -47.73 24.30
C HIS A 676 -17.87 -48.18 22.84
N ALA A 677 -18.09 -49.48 22.57
CA ALA A 677 -18.30 -49.98 21.20
C ALA A 677 -19.63 -49.48 20.60
N PHE A 678 -20.72 -49.53 21.37
CA PHE A 678 -22.03 -49.03 20.93
C PHE A 678 -22.02 -47.51 20.72
N ARG A 679 -21.36 -46.74 21.59
CA ARG A 679 -21.20 -45.28 21.45
C ARG A 679 -20.24 -44.86 20.33
N LYS A 680 -19.21 -45.67 20.03
CA LYS A 680 -18.27 -45.50 18.90
C LYS A 680 -18.95 -45.74 17.55
N LEU A 681 -19.90 -46.67 17.49
CA LEU A 681 -20.72 -46.96 16.31
C LEU A 681 -21.69 -45.82 15.98
N VAL A 682 -22.13 -45.06 17.00
CA VAL A 682 -23.05 -43.92 16.84
C VAL A 682 -22.34 -42.59 16.58
N THR A 683 -21.11 -42.39 17.07
CA THR A 683 -20.40 -41.09 16.97
C THR A 683 -19.16 -41.08 16.07
N GLY A 684 -18.70 -42.22 15.55
CA GLY A 684 -17.66 -42.29 14.53
C GLY A 684 -16.28 -41.70 14.91
N LYS A 685 -16.00 -41.50 16.20
CA LYS A 685 -14.67 -41.12 16.70
C LYS A 685 -14.23 -42.07 17.81
N ALA A 686 -12.99 -42.54 17.74
CA ALA A 686 -12.33 -43.21 18.85
C ALA A 686 -12.20 -42.22 20.02
N VAL A 687 -12.41 -42.71 21.24
CA VAL A 687 -12.28 -41.92 22.47
C VAL A 687 -10.80 -41.61 22.69
N THR A 688 -10.32 -40.51 22.13
CA THR A 688 -9.29 -39.69 22.76
C THR A 688 -10.04 -38.65 23.57
N THR A 689 -9.88 -38.66 24.89
CA THR A 689 -10.28 -37.51 25.70
C THR A 689 -9.30 -36.41 25.30
N ASP A 690 -9.70 -35.56 24.36
CA ASP A 690 -8.91 -34.40 23.97
C ASP A 690 -8.79 -33.51 25.21
N ALA A 691 -7.66 -33.59 25.91
CA ALA A 691 -7.29 -32.58 26.89
C ALA A 691 -6.94 -31.34 26.07
N VAL A 692 -7.96 -30.55 25.75
CA VAL A 692 -7.83 -29.27 25.08
C VAL A 692 -7.25 -28.31 26.09
N THR A 693 -5.93 -28.26 26.13
CA THR A 693 -5.23 -27.22 26.88
C THR A 693 -5.20 -26.03 25.94
N VAL A 694 -6.11 -25.08 26.16
CA VAL A 694 -6.04 -23.77 25.49
C VAL A 694 -4.88 -23.05 26.16
N ARG A 695 -3.72 -23.04 25.50
CA ARG A 695 -2.59 -22.25 25.94
C ARG A 695 -2.61 -20.96 25.12
N GLN A 696 -2.82 -19.84 25.80
CA GLN A 696 -2.55 -18.54 25.18
C GLN A 696 -1.03 -18.42 25.05
N VAL A 697 -0.56 -18.49 23.81
CA VAL A 697 0.86 -18.30 23.48
C VAL A 697 0.96 -17.02 22.67
N GLU A 698 1.78 -16.11 23.15
CA GLU A 698 2.19 -14.93 22.42
C GLU A 698 2.99 -15.39 21.20
N ARG A 699 2.43 -15.23 19.99
CA ARG A 699 3.07 -15.65 18.73
C ARG A 699 2.98 -14.53 17.72
N GLU A 700 4.08 -14.33 17.00
CA GLU A 700 4.08 -13.48 15.81
C GLU A 700 3.02 -14.00 14.84
N ARG A 701 2.11 -13.12 14.42
CA ARG A 701 1.09 -13.46 13.42
C ARG A 701 1.71 -13.92 12.10
N TRP A 702 2.90 -13.39 11.81
CA TRP A 702 3.75 -13.73 10.68
C TRP A 702 5.17 -13.89 11.16
N SER A 703 5.71 -15.12 11.12
CA SER A 703 7.13 -15.35 11.38
C SER A 703 7.98 -14.92 10.19
N ALA A 704 9.27 -14.69 10.43
CA ALA A 704 10.25 -14.43 9.37
C ALA A 704 10.22 -15.49 8.24
N SER A 705 10.13 -16.78 8.62
CA SER A 705 10.06 -17.89 7.67
C SER A 705 8.73 -17.93 6.92
N ASP A 706 7.62 -17.59 7.57
CA ASP A 706 6.31 -17.48 6.92
C ASP A 706 6.32 -16.39 5.83
N LEU A 707 6.91 -15.24 6.12
CA LEU A 707 6.99 -14.14 5.17
C LEU A 707 7.88 -14.48 3.97
N ALA A 708 8.99 -15.18 4.20
CA ALA A 708 9.91 -15.58 3.14
C ALA A 708 9.37 -16.70 2.24
N HIS A 709 8.62 -17.66 2.81
CA HIS A 709 8.29 -18.92 2.11
C HIS A 709 6.80 -19.22 1.97
N ALA A 710 5.92 -18.66 2.79
CA ALA A 710 4.50 -18.99 2.79
C ALA A 710 3.62 -17.97 2.05
N VAL A 711 4.14 -16.80 1.68
CA VAL A 711 3.41 -15.78 0.91
C VAL A 711 3.38 -16.20 -0.57
N PRO A 712 2.19 -16.48 -1.16
CA PRO A 712 2.10 -16.90 -2.56
C PRO A 712 2.53 -15.79 -3.53
N ALA A 713 2.95 -16.17 -4.73
CA ALA A 713 3.24 -15.19 -5.78
C ALA A 713 2.00 -14.32 -6.08
N GLY A 714 2.23 -13.03 -6.38
CA GLY A 714 1.15 -12.06 -6.59
C GLY A 714 0.41 -11.66 -5.32
N HIS A 715 0.86 -12.11 -4.13
CA HIS A 715 0.32 -11.69 -2.85
C HIS A 715 1.33 -10.83 -2.08
N ALA A 716 0.82 -10.09 -1.11
CA ALA A 716 1.61 -9.41 -0.11
C ALA A 716 0.93 -9.45 1.25
N VAL A 717 1.73 -9.29 2.31
CA VAL A 717 1.26 -9.07 3.67
C VAL A 717 1.30 -7.58 3.95
N LEU A 718 0.16 -6.99 4.27
CA LEU A 718 -0.01 -5.55 4.45
C LEU A 718 -0.56 -5.25 5.83
N SER A 719 0.10 -4.32 6.53
CA SER A 719 -0.41 -3.69 7.75
C SER A 719 -0.66 -2.21 7.48
N LEU A 720 -1.76 -1.69 8.03
CA LEU A 720 -2.25 -0.34 7.75
C LEU A 720 -2.47 0.43 9.04
N ARG A 721 -2.21 1.74 8.98
CA ARG A 721 -2.56 2.69 10.03
C ARG A 721 -3.08 3.97 9.37
N THR A 722 -4.18 4.51 9.86
CA THR A 722 -4.71 5.80 9.39
C THR A 722 -4.04 6.95 10.11
N VAL A 723 -4.12 8.16 9.55
CA VAL A 723 -3.72 9.40 10.24
C VAL A 723 -4.49 9.57 11.56
N GLY A 724 -5.74 9.08 11.65
CA GLY A 724 -6.54 9.06 12.88
C GLY A 724 -6.05 8.08 13.96
N GLY A 725 -5.13 7.18 13.63
CA GLY A 725 -4.55 6.21 14.57
C GLY A 725 -5.25 4.85 14.59
N GLU A 726 -6.30 4.65 13.79
CA GLU A 726 -6.89 3.34 13.58
C GLU A 726 -5.90 2.41 12.88
N HIS A 727 -6.00 1.11 13.14
CA HIS A 727 -5.03 0.13 12.68
C HIS A 727 -5.72 -1.13 12.14
N ALA A 728 -5.20 -1.67 11.04
CA ALA A 728 -5.51 -3.02 10.58
C ALA A 728 -4.29 -3.94 10.79
N PRO A 729 -4.51 -5.15 11.34
CA PRO A 729 -3.43 -6.11 11.56
C PRO A 729 -2.83 -6.54 10.21
N PRO A 730 -1.66 -7.23 10.20
CA PRO A 730 -1.08 -7.76 8.97
C PRO A 730 -2.04 -8.73 8.25
N LEU A 731 -2.55 -8.30 7.10
CA LEU A 731 -3.48 -9.04 6.24
C LEU A 731 -2.73 -9.62 5.04
N LEU A 732 -3.00 -10.89 4.70
CA LEU A 732 -2.57 -11.48 3.43
C LEU A 732 -3.55 -11.09 2.32
N VAL A 733 -3.03 -10.42 1.30
CA VAL A 733 -3.81 -9.80 0.23
C VAL A 733 -3.37 -10.38 -1.10
N ASP A 734 -4.35 -10.78 -1.91
CA ASP A 734 -4.17 -11.12 -3.32
C ASP A 734 -4.23 -9.84 -4.17
N LEU A 735 -3.14 -9.56 -4.89
CA LEU A 735 -2.97 -8.37 -5.73
C LEU A 735 -3.22 -8.67 -7.22
N GLY A 736 -3.69 -9.87 -7.56
CA GLY A 736 -3.99 -10.29 -8.94
C GLY A 736 -5.29 -9.74 -9.52
N GLY A 737 -5.91 -8.77 -8.85
CA GLY A 737 -7.20 -8.16 -9.21
C GLY A 737 -7.16 -7.24 -10.42
#